data_AF-A0A1Y5FRR0-F1
#
_entry.id   AF-A0A1Y5FRR0-F1
#
_cell.length_a   1.000
_cell.length_b   1.000
_cell.length_c   1.000
_cell.angle_alpha   90.00
_cell.angle_beta   90.00
_cell.angle_gamma   90.00
#
_symmetry.space_group_name_H-M   'P 1'
#
loop_
_entity.id
_entity.type
_entity.pdbx_description
1 polymer ?
#
loop_
_entity_poly.entity_id
_entity_poly.type
_entity_poly.pdbx_seq_one_letter_code
_entity_poly.pdbx_strand_id
1 'polypeptide(L)'
;MSPIDFTPVEYAKKKRPTPLRPAALMLAALLCIAIGLLWFLLTARSVELKPTPANATLTVSGGLSFHLAGHYLIRPGTVELRLNAPGYFELEKTLLIGEEEQQSYPLTMTKMPGHLAIKAHPPAVTISLQKSTQGNSSQENRQGETPLTLQNIAPGRYTLLAQAQRYFSQSLDIDVEGMDITQHIAVDLQPAWGQLRIQSKPPGAEIFVNGKSQGLSPRDIDILASGEAVTLQLPGHKPWQQRLSVPAGEQRDWPLIELQPADGLLSLSSQPPGASITLDGHYLGTSPRQIELSPDKPGQLRVFLDGYYPARQRVSIASGERRALTITLKPKLGVLNIRVQPAGATLYIDGHARGKAQQSLSLLARPQRIEIRKPGYTSHFVTLTPQPTVERTLRIKLNTEAQTRAASIAATITAPSGQTLTLFRPDTTFSLGASRREQGRRANEVLRKVRLERAFYLANTEVTNQQFQQFQHQHSSNHASGNTLNQLTQPVVGITWSSAARFCNWLSQQQGLTPFYIEKDGEISGYASESSGYRLPTEAEWAWAARWQNDQMIKFPWGKTLLPTTKTSNIADSSAAKILPRVLRGYNDGFAVSAPVASLLPNNKGLYDMGGNVAEWVNDFYSIAATISGTVESDPVGPDKGQFKIVRGASWRHSGKTELRLSYRDYSDSARDDLGFRIARYAQ
;
A
#
# COMPACT_ATOMS: atom_id res chain seq x y z
N MET A 1 88.85 -1.59 153.32
CA MET A 1 88.00 -0.64 152.58
C MET A 1 88.45 -0.69 151.13
N SER A 2 87.69 -0.95 150.10
CA SER A 2 86.31 -1.39 149.85
C SER A 2 86.32 -1.93 148.40
N PRO A 3 85.41 -2.84 148.00
CA PRO A 3 85.56 -3.74 146.84
C PRO A 3 84.94 -3.18 145.55
N ILE A 4 85.09 -3.93 144.45
CA ILE A 4 84.13 -4.25 143.34
C ILE A 4 84.92 -4.36 142.02
N ASP A 5 84.86 -5.51 141.33
CA ASP A 5 85.57 -5.73 140.06
C ASP A 5 84.89 -6.76 139.12
N PHE A 6 85.33 -6.76 137.85
CA PHE A 6 84.56 -6.89 136.61
C PHE A 6 84.71 -8.24 135.82
N THR A 7 83.85 -8.46 134.78
CA THR A 7 83.87 -9.44 133.62
C THR A 7 82.84 -10.62 133.60
N PRO A 8 82.57 -11.30 132.44
CA PRO A 8 81.78 -10.85 131.27
C PRO A 8 80.70 -11.91 130.83
N VAL A 9 79.77 -11.60 129.92
CA VAL A 9 78.73 -12.58 129.46
C VAL A 9 78.69 -12.68 127.93
N GLU A 10 79.15 -13.81 127.38
CA GLU A 10 79.20 -14.11 125.93
C GLU A 10 78.55 -15.48 125.57
N TYR A 11 78.15 -15.58 124.30
CA TYR A 11 77.09 -16.38 123.67
C TYR A 11 77.17 -17.92 123.71
N ALA A 12 76.01 -18.60 123.78
CA ALA A 12 75.87 -20.03 123.42
C ALA A 12 74.51 -20.47 122.80
N LYS A 13 74.55 -20.76 121.49
CA LYS A 13 73.99 -21.91 120.71
C LYS A 13 72.54 -22.47 120.93
N LYS A 14 71.74 -22.31 119.86
CA LYS A 14 70.59 -23.11 119.31
C LYS A 14 70.09 -24.36 120.09
N LYS A 15 68.79 -24.37 120.44
CA LYS A 15 67.99 -25.60 120.60
C LYS A 15 67.00 -25.74 119.43
N ARG A 16 67.02 -26.92 118.79
CA ARG A 16 66.13 -27.37 117.69
C ARG A 16 64.65 -27.29 118.11
N PRO A 17 63.69 -26.91 117.24
CA PRO A 17 62.31 -27.28 117.48
C PRO A 17 62.24 -28.80 117.53
N THR A 18 61.57 -29.32 118.55
CA THR A 18 61.24 -30.74 118.69
C THR A 18 60.62 -31.26 117.39
N PRO A 19 61.03 -32.43 116.86
CA PRO A 19 60.43 -32.98 115.65
C PRO A 19 58.93 -33.17 115.91
N LEU A 20 58.09 -32.52 115.08
CA LEU A 20 56.66 -32.76 115.06
C LEU A 20 56.45 -34.26 114.92
N ARG A 21 55.79 -34.87 115.90
CA ARG A 21 55.46 -36.31 115.87
C ARG A 21 54.77 -36.60 114.53
N PRO A 22 55.12 -37.66 113.78
CA PRO A 22 54.47 -37.97 112.49
C PRO A 22 52.94 -38.09 112.63
N ALA A 23 52.46 -38.52 113.79
CA ALA A 23 51.03 -38.47 114.14
C ALA A 23 50.44 -37.05 114.14
N ALA A 24 51.17 -36.02 114.57
CA ALA A 24 50.72 -34.64 114.54
C ALA A 24 50.71 -34.04 113.12
N LEU A 25 51.66 -34.43 112.26
CA LEU A 25 51.66 -34.06 110.84
C LEU A 25 50.54 -34.77 110.07
N MET A 26 50.28 -36.05 110.36
CA MET A 26 49.16 -36.79 109.77
C MET A 26 47.82 -36.24 110.26
N LEU A 27 47.70 -35.87 111.54
CA LEU A 27 46.50 -35.24 112.09
C LEU A 27 46.29 -33.84 111.51
N ALA A 28 47.36 -33.05 111.35
CA ALA A 28 47.29 -31.74 110.69
C ALA A 28 46.94 -31.87 109.19
N ALA A 29 47.49 -32.87 108.49
CA ALA A 29 47.14 -33.16 107.10
C ALA A 29 45.69 -33.65 106.98
N LEU A 30 45.23 -34.55 107.86
CA LEU A 30 43.84 -34.99 107.93
C LEU A 30 42.90 -33.83 108.28
N LEU A 31 43.31 -32.93 109.17
CA LEU A 31 42.55 -31.73 109.51
C LEU A 31 42.53 -30.75 108.33
N CYS A 32 43.63 -30.54 107.61
CA CYS A 32 43.67 -29.74 106.39
C CYS A 32 42.83 -30.35 105.26
N ILE A 33 42.83 -31.67 105.11
CA ILE A 33 41.99 -32.40 104.16
C ILE A 33 40.53 -32.29 104.59
N ALA A 34 40.21 -32.44 105.87
CA ALA A 34 38.86 -32.28 106.42
C ALA A 34 38.36 -30.84 106.27
N ILE A 35 39.19 -29.84 106.52
CA ILE A 35 38.88 -28.42 106.30
C ILE A 35 38.70 -28.15 104.80
N GLY A 36 39.55 -28.72 103.94
CA GLY A 36 39.44 -28.59 102.48
C GLY A 36 38.18 -29.25 101.92
N LEU A 37 37.83 -30.45 102.42
CA LEU A 37 36.58 -31.15 102.11
C LEU A 37 35.38 -30.39 102.64
N LEU A 38 35.44 -29.88 103.88
CA LEU A 38 34.36 -29.10 104.47
C LEU A 38 34.17 -27.78 103.70
N TRP A 39 35.24 -27.09 103.34
CA TRP A 39 35.19 -25.89 102.49
C TRP A 39 34.63 -26.20 101.10
N PHE A 40 35.02 -27.33 100.49
CA PHE A 40 34.45 -27.77 99.22
C PHE A 40 32.95 -28.06 99.34
N LEU A 41 32.55 -28.85 100.34
CA LEU A 41 31.14 -29.21 100.56
C LEU A 41 30.27 -28.00 100.91
N LEU A 42 30.82 -27.01 101.62
CA LEU A 42 30.13 -25.75 101.95
C LEU A 42 30.05 -24.77 100.78
N THR A 43 30.92 -24.88 99.78
CA THR A 43 30.99 -23.95 98.64
C THR A 43 30.61 -24.55 97.29
N ALA A 44 30.41 -25.87 97.20
CA ALA A 44 29.93 -26.54 96.01
C ALA A 44 28.41 -26.36 95.82
N ARG A 45 27.96 -26.31 94.57
CA ARG A 45 26.56 -26.28 94.15
C ARG A 45 26.16 -27.61 93.54
N SER A 46 24.88 -27.96 93.65
CA SER A 46 24.32 -29.16 93.05
C SER A 46 23.98 -28.89 91.59
N VAL A 47 24.64 -29.57 90.66
CA VAL A 47 24.45 -29.39 89.22
C VAL A 47 23.94 -30.70 88.61
N GLU A 48 22.74 -30.65 88.06
CA GLU A 48 22.13 -31.74 87.32
C GLU A 48 22.44 -31.58 85.82
N LEU A 49 23.24 -32.48 85.28
CA LEU A 49 23.61 -32.49 83.86
C LEU A 49 22.80 -33.60 83.17
N LYS A 50 21.89 -33.24 82.25
CA LYS A 50 20.97 -34.18 81.58
C LYS A 50 21.41 -34.46 80.15
N PRO A 51 22.30 -35.46 79.91
CA PRO A 51 22.64 -35.86 78.56
C PRO A 51 21.43 -36.45 77.83
N THR A 52 21.20 -35.99 76.61
CA THR A 52 20.29 -36.61 75.65
C THR A 52 21.12 -36.94 74.41
N PRO A 53 21.35 -38.23 74.11
CA PRO A 53 20.71 -39.42 74.66
C PRO A 53 21.22 -39.80 76.07
N ALA A 54 20.42 -40.53 76.84
CA ALA A 54 20.72 -40.90 78.23
C ALA A 54 21.95 -41.81 78.39
N ASN A 55 22.39 -42.46 77.30
CA ASN A 55 23.57 -43.32 77.28
C ASN A 55 24.87 -42.57 76.94
N ALA A 56 24.85 -41.24 76.82
CA ALA A 56 26.06 -40.47 76.55
C ALA A 56 27.02 -40.51 77.75
N THR A 57 28.29 -40.79 77.49
CA THR A 57 29.35 -40.66 78.49
C THR A 57 29.68 -39.18 78.66
N LEU A 58 29.46 -38.65 79.86
CA LEU A 58 29.72 -37.26 80.23
C LEU A 58 30.99 -37.17 81.08
N THR A 59 31.95 -36.36 80.65
CA THR A 59 33.13 -36.00 81.43
C THR A 59 33.10 -34.51 81.77
N VAL A 60 33.39 -34.18 83.03
CA VAL A 60 33.47 -32.80 83.54
C VAL A 60 34.92 -32.48 83.89
N SER A 61 35.51 -31.51 83.21
CA SER A 61 36.87 -31.01 83.43
C SER A 61 36.86 -29.53 83.86
N GLY A 62 37.93 -29.07 84.54
CA GLY A 62 38.06 -27.66 84.95
C GLY A 62 37.90 -27.34 86.44
N GLY A 63 37.85 -28.35 87.32
CA GLY A 63 37.82 -28.17 88.77
C GLY A 63 37.62 -29.47 89.54
N LEU A 64 37.60 -29.41 90.88
CA LEU A 64 37.16 -30.53 91.71
C LEU A 64 35.65 -30.73 91.53
N SER A 65 35.24 -31.93 91.10
CA SER A 65 33.84 -32.31 90.96
C SER A 65 33.61 -33.69 91.58
N PHE A 66 32.46 -33.87 92.22
CA PHE A 66 32.06 -35.16 92.79
C PHE A 66 30.67 -35.52 92.29
N HIS A 67 30.51 -36.72 91.74
CA HIS A 67 29.22 -37.22 91.31
C HIS A 67 28.57 -38.01 92.45
N LEU A 68 27.44 -37.52 92.96
CA LEU A 68 26.71 -38.12 94.08
C LEU A 68 25.22 -38.18 93.75
N ALA A 69 24.62 -39.37 93.85
CA ALA A 69 23.18 -39.58 93.71
C ALA A 69 22.51 -38.90 92.48
N GLY A 70 23.20 -38.87 91.34
CA GLY A 70 22.68 -38.30 90.07
C GLY A 70 22.96 -36.80 89.87
N HIS A 71 23.65 -36.16 90.80
CA HIS A 71 24.06 -34.76 90.72
C HIS A 71 25.58 -34.63 90.79
N TYR A 72 26.11 -33.58 90.15
CA TYR A 72 27.50 -33.18 90.32
C TYR A 72 27.58 -32.08 91.37
N LEU A 73 28.42 -32.26 92.38
CA LEU A 73 28.84 -31.20 93.27
C LEU A 73 30.02 -30.48 92.62
N ILE A 74 29.81 -29.23 92.21
CA ILE A 74 30.81 -28.42 91.49
C ILE A 74 30.82 -27.02 92.13
N ARG A 75 32.00 -26.44 92.35
CA ARG A 75 32.09 -25.06 92.83
C ARG A 75 31.70 -24.06 91.73
N PRO A 76 31.13 -22.89 92.10
CA PRO A 76 30.89 -21.80 91.15
C PRO A 76 32.16 -21.46 90.37
N GLY A 77 32.04 -21.37 89.06
CA GLY A 77 33.17 -21.28 88.15
C GLY A 77 32.87 -21.87 86.78
N THR A 78 33.85 -21.80 85.88
CA THR A 78 33.72 -22.34 84.53
C THR A 78 34.18 -23.79 84.49
N VAL A 79 33.36 -24.67 83.96
CA VAL A 79 33.70 -26.08 83.70
C VAL A 79 33.54 -26.41 82.23
N GLU A 80 34.33 -27.35 81.76
CA GLU A 80 34.23 -27.91 80.42
C GLU A 80 33.52 -29.25 80.50
N LEU A 81 32.48 -29.40 79.69
CA LEU A 81 31.72 -30.63 79.54
C LEU A 81 32.06 -31.24 78.20
N ARG A 82 32.38 -32.53 78.20
CA ARG A 82 32.56 -33.31 76.98
C ARG A 82 31.62 -34.51 77.04
N LEU A 83 30.73 -34.60 76.04
CA LEU A 83 29.80 -35.71 75.89
C LEU A 83 30.14 -36.50 74.64
N ASN A 84 30.19 -37.81 74.80
CA ASN A 84 30.37 -38.75 73.71
C ASN A 84 29.26 -39.81 73.74
N ALA A 85 28.64 -40.07 72.59
CA ALA A 85 27.63 -41.12 72.41
C ALA A 85 27.76 -41.70 70.99
N PRO A 86 27.76 -43.02 70.81
CA PRO A 86 27.78 -43.64 69.49
C PRO A 86 26.64 -43.10 68.61
N GLY A 87 26.94 -42.68 67.38
CA GLY A 87 25.95 -42.13 66.45
C GLY A 87 25.64 -40.64 66.65
N TYR A 88 26.32 -39.95 67.56
CA TYR A 88 26.17 -38.51 67.80
C TYR A 88 27.49 -37.79 67.62
N PHE A 89 27.45 -36.52 67.21
CA PHE A 89 28.64 -35.68 67.23
C PHE A 89 29.08 -35.46 68.67
N GLU A 90 30.39 -35.53 68.91
CA GLU A 90 30.96 -35.16 70.20
C GLU A 90 30.55 -33.73 70.56
N LEU A 91 30.00 -33.55 71.76
CA LEU A 91 29.55 -32.26 72.26
C LEU A 91 30.53 -31.76 73.32
N GLU A 92 31.32 -30.75 72.96
CA GLU A 92 32.12 -29.98 73.89
C GLU A 92 31.40 -28.67 74.22
N LYS A 93 31.17 -28.42 75.50
CA LYS A 93 30.44 -27.25 75.97
C LYS A 93 31.06 -26.70 77.23
N THR A 94 31.49 -25.46 77.17
CA THR A 94 31.87 -24.70 78.37
C THR A 94 30.62 -24.22 79.08
N LEU A 95 30.54 -24.48 80.39
CA LEU A 95 29.41 -24.15 81.23
C LEU A 95 29.88 -23.31 82.42
N LEU A 96 29.19 -22.19 82.66
CA LEU A 96 29.39 -21.39 83.86
C LEU A 96 28.43 -21.87 84.95
N ILE A 97 28.98 -22.41 86.03
CA ILE A 97 28.23 -22.79 87.22
C ILE A 97 28.05 -21.53 88.08
N GLY A 98 26.79 -21.13 88.28
CA GLY A 98 26.42 -19.98 89.09
C GLY A 98 26.45 -20.27 90.61
N GLU A 99 26.08 -19.26 91.39
CA GLU A 99 25.99 -19.35 92.87
C GLU A 99 24.68 -19.99 93.38
N GLU A 100 23.77 -20.36 92.48
CA GLU A 100 22.48 -20.97 92.84
C GLU A 100 22.67 -22.37 93.47
N GLU A 101 21.89 -22.69 94.51
CA GLU A 101 21.99 -23.94 95.27
C GLU A 101 21.82 -25.19 94.38
N GLN A 102 20.92 -25.12 93.39
CA GLN A 102 20.65 -26.21 92.44
C GLN A 102 20.47 -25.66 91.01
N GLN A 103 21.16 -26.26 90.04
CA GLN A 103 21.12 -25.87 88.62
C GLN A 103 20.90 -27.12 87.75
N SER A 104 20.14 -27.01 86.65
CA SER A 104 19.86 -28.12 85.75
C SER A 104 20.12 -27.73 84.30
N TYR A 105 20.93 -28.51 83.60
CA TYR A 105 21.34 -28.22 82.22
C TYR A 105 21.00 -29.38 81.29
N PRO A 106 20.07 -29.21 80.35
CA PRO A 106 19.87 -30.17 79.27
C PRO A 106 21.05 -30.11 78.30
N LEU A 107 21.60 -31.28 77.98
CA LEU A 107 22.76 -31.45 77.10
C LEU A 107 22.34 -32.37 75.95
N THR A 108 21.73 -31.78 74.92
CA THR A 108 21.28 -32.53 73.73
C THR A 108 22.40 -32.64 72.72
N MET A 109 22.82 -33.86 72.44
CA MET A 109 23.78 -34.17 71.38
C MET A 109 23.06 -34.21 70.02
N THR A 110 23.74 -33.77 68.97
CA THR A 110 23.24 -33.84 67.60
C THR A 110 23.59 -35.20 67.00
N LYS A 111 22.58 -35.91 66.46
CA LYS A 111 22.82 -37.15 65.72
C LYS A 111 23.74 -36.89 64.52
N MET A 112 24.67 -37.79 64.27
CA MET A 112 25.42 -37.79 63.00
C MET A 112 24.46 -38.02 61.82
N PRO A 113 24.79 -37.54 60.61
CA PRO A 113 24.05 -37.88 59.41
C PRO A 113 24.00 -39.40 59.18
N GLY A 114 22.93 -39.87 58.54
CA GLY A 114 22.79 -41.27 58.11
C GLY A 114 23.07 -41.42 56.61
N HIS A 115 22.90 -42.63 56.09
CA HIS A 115 23.09 -42.94 54.67
C HIS A 115 21.86 -43.68 54.12
N LEU A 116 21.56 -43.51 52.85
CA LEU A 116 20.49 -44.22 52.15
C LEU A 116 21.06 -45.04 51.01
N ALA A 117 20.76 -46.34 50.98
CA ALA A 117 21.09 -47.23 49.87
C ALA A 117 19.79 -47.63 49.16
N ILE A 118 19.59 -47.07 47.96
CA ILE A 118 18.34 -47.15 47.21
C ILE A 118 18.53 -48.08 46.02
N LYS A 119 17.70 -49.11 45.93
CA LYS A 119 17.59 -50.01 44.77
C LYS A 119 16.20 -49.87 44.17
N ALA A 120 16.08 -50.03 42.85
CA ALA A 120 14.78 -50.04 42.21
C ALA A 120 14.66 -51.10 41.13
N HIS A 121 13.41 -51.48 40.85
CA HIS A 121 12.98 -52.21 39.67
C HIS A 121 12.02 -51.29 38.88
N PRO A 122 12.22 -51.05 37.56
CA PRO A 122 13.33 -51.51 36.72
C PRO A 122 14.70 -50.93 37.18
N PRO A 123 15.84 -51.43 36.67
CA PRO A 123 17.12 -50.75 36.88
C PRO A 123 17.09 -49.34 36.26
N ALA A 124 18.02 -48.47 36.66
CA ALA A 124 18.16 -47.12 36.09
C ALA A 124 16.97 -46.16 36.39
N VAL A 125 16.41 -46.23 37.60
CA VAL A 125 15.32 -45.33 38.03
C VAL A 125 15.91 -44.03 38.57
N THR A 126 15.45 -42.89 38.07
CA THR A 126 15.79 -41.57 38.60
C THR A 126 15.11 -41.37 39.94
N ILE A 127 15.90 -41.06 40.96
CA ILE A 127 15.46 -40.77 42.32
C ILE A 127 15.69 -39.29 42.59
N SER A 128 14.69 -38.62 43.16
CA SER A 128 14.84 -37.31 43.79
C SER A 128 14.36 -37.36 45.23
N LEU A 129 15.22 -36.96 46.16
CA LEU A 129 14.97 -36.94 47.59
C LEU A 129 14.88 -35.50 48.07
N GLN A 130 13.77 -35.15 48.71
CA GLN A 130 13.51 -33.81 49.23
C GLN A 130 13.19 -33.85 50.72
N LYS A 131 13.89 -33.03 51.52
CA LYS A 131 13.59 -32.91 52.96
C LYS A 131 12.25 -32.21 53.20
N SER A 132 11.41 -32.79 54.06
CA SER A 132 10.15 -32.20 54.49
C SER A 132 10.42 -31.19 55.62
N THR A 133 10.42 -29.89 55.32
CA THR A 133 10.64 -28.83 56.32
C THR A 133 9.34 -28.06 56.60
N GLN A 134 8.95 -27.93 57.88
CA GLN A 134 8.07 -26.85 58.30
C GLN A 134 8.91 -25.59 58.54
N GLY A 135 8.81 -24.60 57.65
CA GLY A 135 9.44 -23.28 57.81
C GLY A 135 10.85 -23.18 57.23
N ASN A 136 11.12 -22.03 56.59
CA ASN A 136 12.33 -21.69 55.83
C ASN A 136 13.66 -22.07 56.52
N SER A 137 14.36 -23.09 56.01
CA SER A 137 15.78 -23.03 55.61
C SER A 137 16.32 -24.42 55.26
N SER A 138 17.12 -24.48 54.18
CA SER A 138 17.78 -25.64 53.56
C SER A 138 16.89 -26.65 52.81
N GLN A 139 16.70 -26.43 51.50
CA GLN A 139 16.28 -27.49 50.57
C GLN A 139 17.47 -28.44 50.36
N GLU A 140 17.54 -29.52 51.14
CA GLU A 140 18.37 -30.66 50.77
C GLU A 140 17.62 -31.44 49.67
N ASN A 141 17.99 -31.17 48.42
CA ASN A 141 17.49 -31.89 47.24
C ASN A 141 18.63 -32.73 46.67
N ARG A 142 18.48 -34.05 46.73
CA ARG A 142 19.47 -34.99 46.20
C ARG A 142 18.87 -35.81 45.08
N GLN A 143 19.60 -35.93 43.98
CA GLN A 143 19.15 -36.66 42.80
C GLN A 143 20.21 -37.66 42.35
N GLY A 144 19.78 -38.77 41.78
CA GLY A 144 20.65 -39.78 41.21
C GLY A 144 19.87 -40.94 40.59
N GLU A 145 20.57 -41.90 40.02
CA GLU A 145 19.98 -43.06 39.35
C GLU A 145 20.26 -44.35 40.13
N THR A 146 19.29 -45.25 40.24
CA THR A 146 19.47 -46.51 40.98
C THR A 146 20.34 -47.53 40.24
N PRO A 147 21.18 -48.31 40.97
CA PRO A 147 21.37 -48.31 42.42
C PRO A 147 22.14 -47.07 42.92
N LEU A 148 21.59 -46.40 43.92
CA LEU A 148 22.08 -45.10 44.41
C LEU A 148 22.41 -45.19 45.90
N THR A 149 23.59 -44.74 46.29
CA THR A 149 23.94 -44.55 47.71
C THR A 149 24.11 -43.06 48.00
N LEU A 150 23.23 -42.52 48.84
CA LEU A 150 23.29 -41.14 49.31
C LEU A 150 23.90 -41.12 50.71
N GLN A 151 25.08 -40.51 50.82
CA GLN A 151 25.82 -40.45 52.10
C GLN A 151 25.62 -39.12 52.83
N ASN A 152 25.76 -39.10 54.15
CA ASN A 152 25.69 -37.88 54.95
C ASN A 152 24.34 -37.14 54.87
N ILE A 153 23.23 -37.87 54.98
CA ILE A 153 21.86 -37.31 55.00
C ILE A 153 21.49 -36.92 56.42
N ALA A 154 21.11 -35.67 56.64
CA ALA A 154 20.69 -35.22 57.95
C ALA A 154 19.44 -35.99 58.42
N PRO A 155 19.33 -36.37 59.71
CA PRO A 155 18.14 -37.05 60.20
C PRO A 155 16.86 -36.21 60.02
N GLY A 156 15.72 -36.89 59.83
CA GLY A 156 14.39 -36.31 59.64
C GLY A 156 13.62 -36.88 58.46
N ARG A 157 12.41 -36.35 58.21
CA ARG A 157 11.49 -36.84 57.19
C ARG A 157 11.83 -36.29 55.79
N TYR A 158 11.82 -37.16 54.79
CA TYR A 158 12.03 -36.84 53.37
C TYR A 158 10.95 -37.48 52.51
N THR A 159 10.68 -36.87 51.36
CA THR A 159 9.88 -37.48 50.29
C THR A 159 10.83 -37.91 49.17
N LEU A 160 10.76 -39.18 48.82
CA LEU A 160 11.50 -39.82 47.73
C LEU A 160 10.57 -39.99 46.55
N LEU A 161 10.87 -39.32 45.44
CA LEU A 161 10.18 -39.49 44.16
C LEU A 161 11.05 -40.33 43.22
N ALA A 162 10.46 -41.37 42.67
CA ALA A 162 11.11 -42.31 41.75
C ALA A 162 10.44 -42.28 40.38
N GLN A 163 11.23 -42.15 39.32
CA GLN A 163 10.77 -41.97 37.95
C GLN A 163 11.60 -42.80 36.97
N ALA A 164 10.93 -43.48 36.03
CA ALA A 164 11.57 -44.16 34.91
C ALA A 164 10.74 -44.02 33.63
N GLN A 165 11.40 -44.12 32.48
CA GLN A 165 10.74 -43.99 31.19
C GLN A 165 9.77 -45.15 30.96
N ARG A 166 8.52 -44.84 30.59
CA ARG A 166 7.41 -45.80 30.40
C ARG A 166 6.94 -46.51 31.68
N TYR A 167 7.18 -45.93 32.86
CA TYR A 167 6.66 -46.40 34.14
C TYR A 167 5.89 -45.30 34.86
N PHE A 168 4.97 -45.68 35.76
CA PHE A 168 4.31 -44.73 36.65
C PHE A 168 5.28 -44.25 37.72
N SER A 169 5.34 -42.95 37.97
CA SER A 169 6.16 -42.38 39.04
C SER A 169 5.60 -42.76 40.42
N GLN A 170 6.48 -43.09 41.35
CA GLN A 170 6.11 -43.43 42.72
C GLN A 170 6.70 -42.43 43.71
N SER A 171 5.93 -42.03 44.72
CA SER A 171 6.37 -41.16 45.82
C SER A 171 6.29 -41.92 47.14
N LEU A 172 7.36 -41.87 47.94
CA LEU A 172 7.48 -42.53 49.24
C LEU A 172 7.98 -41.54 50.30
N ASP A 173 7.29 -41.46 51.43
CA ASP A 173 7.80 -40.71 52.59
C ASP A 173 8.70 -41.61 53.44
N ILE A 174 9.93 -41.17 53.70
CA ILE A 174 10.94 -41.89 54.47
C ILE A 174 11.41 -41.04 55.65
N ASP A 175 11.74 -41.67 56.78
CA ASP A 175 12.37 -41.01 57.94
C ASP A 175 13.82 -41.46 58.05
N VAL A 176 14.74 -40.51 57.93
CA VAL A 176 16.17 -40.77 58.02
C VAL A 176 16.58 -40.76 59.48
N GLU A 177 17.02 -41.91 59.98
CA GLU A 177 17.30 -42.11 61.41
C GLU A 177 18.52 -41.33 61.90
N GLY A 178 19.50 -41.12 61.02
CA GLY A 178 20.82 -40.55 61.34
C GLY A 178 21.77 -41.60 61.91
N MET A 179 22.66 -41.17 62.80
CA MET A 179 23.57 -42.03 63.58
C MET A 179 24.61 -42.82 62.78
N ASP A 180 25.00 -42.36 61.59
CA ASP A 180 25.90 -43.07 60.68
C ASP A 180 25.35 -44.44 60.21
N ILE A 181 24.03 -44.65 60.33
CA ILE A 181 23.34 -45.86 59.90
C ILE A 181 23.01 -45.76 58.40
N THR A 182 23.18 -46.86 57.67
CA THR A 182 22.69 -46.98 56.28
C THR A 182 21.32 -47.64 56.25
N GLN A 183 20.28 -46.93 55.80
CA GLN A 183 18.95 -47.48 55.56
C GLN A 183 18.79 -47.93 54.10
N HIS A 184 18.19 -49.10 53.91
CA HIS A 184 17.97 -49.67 52.57
C HIS A 184 16.54 -49.41 52.10
N ILE A 185 16.40 -48.75 50.95
CA ILE A 185 15.09 -48.46 50.32
C ILE A 185 14.98 -49.22 49.01
N ALA A 186 13.86 -49.92 48.82
CA ALA A 186 13.52 -50.59 47.57
C ALA A 186 12.30 -49.91 46.93
N VAL A 187 12.39 -49.62 45.62
CA VAL A 187 11.31 -49.04 44.83
C VAL A 187 10.94 -49.98 43.69
N ASP A 188 9.65 -50.20 43.44
CA ASP A 188 9.19 -51.05 42.34
C ASP A 188 8.14 -50.29 41.50
N LEU A 189 8.57 -49.74 40.37
CA LEU A 189 7.71 -48.96 39.49
C LEU A 189 6.89 -49.87 38.58
N GLN A 190 5.61 -49.55 38.44
CA GLN A 190 4.70 -50.27 37.55
C GLN A 190 4.79 -49.73 36.11
N PRO A 191 4.85 -50.58 35.07
CA PRO A 191 4.84 -50.13 33.68
C PRO A 191 3.60 -49.28 33.36
N ALA A 192 3.78 -48.21 32.58
CA ALA A 192 2.74 -47.26 32.17
C ALA A 192 2.36 -47.40 30.69
N TRP A 193 2.53 -48.60 30.12
CA TRP A 193 2.23 -48.91 28.72
C TRP A 193 1.35 -50.15 28.58
N GLY A 194 0.61 -50.23 27.49
CA GLY A 194 -0.14 -51.41 27.04
C GLY A 194 0.23 -51.78 25.60
N GLN A 195 -0.29 -52.90 25.10
CA GLN A 195 -0.03 -53.36 23.73
C GLN A 195 -1.19 -53.01 22.80
N LEU A 196 -0.86 -52.47 21.63
CA LEU A 196 -1.84 -52.15 20.59
C LEU A 196 -1.51 -52.91 19.31
N ARG A 197 -2.45 -53.72 18.82
CA ARG A 197 -2.32 -54.35 17.50
C ARG A 197 -2.72 -53.37 16.42
N ILE A 198 -1.75 -52.94 15.62
CA ILE A 198 -1.94 -52.05 14.48
C ILE A 198 -2.09 -52.88 13.21
N GLN A 199 -3.12 -52.60 12.41
CA GLN A 199 -3.37 -53.24 11.13
C GLN A 199 -3.66 -52.18 10.07
N SER A 200 -3.19 -52.39 8.84
CA SER A 200 -3.48 -51.49 7.72
C SER A 200 -3.94 -52.21 6.47
N LYS A 201 -4.61 -51.46 5.60
CA LYS A 201 -4.99 -51.89 4.26
C LYS A 201 -4.50 -50.84 3.25
N PRO A 202 -3.58 -51.19 2.34
CA PRO A 202 -2.90 -52.48 2.21
C PRO A 202 -2.02 -52.85 3.44
N PRO A 203 -1.77 -54.16 3.70
CA PRO A 203 -0.85 -54.58 4.75
C PRO A 203 0.61 -54.26 4.38
N GLY A 204 1.51 -54.27 5.37
CA GLY A 204 2.94 -54.01 5.16
C GLY A 204 3.33 -52.53 5.26
N ALA A 205 2.49 -51.68 5.85
CA ALA A 205 2.85 -50.30 6.14
C ALA A 205 3.85 -50.25 7.30
N GLU A 206 4.91 -49.46 7.18
CA GLU A 206 5.86 -49.23 8.26
C GLU A 206 5.22 -48.36 9.34
N ILE A 207 5.26 -48.84 10.58
CA ILE A 207 4.66 -48.21 11.75
C ILE A 207 5.77 -47.46 12.49
N PHE A 208 5.55 -46.19 12.79
CA PHE A 208 6.44 -45.36 13.60
C PHE A 208 5.71 -44.93 14.87
N VAL A 209 6.37 -45.05 16.02
CA VAL A 209 5.89 -44.50 17.30
C VAL A 209 6.85 -43.40 17.73
N ASN A 210 6.35 -42.17 17.86
CA ASN A 210 7.14 -40.97 18.12
C ASN A 210 8.36 -40.84 17.16
N GLY A 211 8.18 -41.21 15.89
CA GLY A 211 9.20 -41.14 14.85
C GLY A 211 10.18 -42.33 14.81
N LYS A 212 10.10 -43.29 15.74
CA LYS A 212 10.94 -44.50 15.73
C LYS A 212 10.20 -45.67 15.08
N SER A 213 10.81 -46.28 14.06
CA SER A 213 10.25 -47.44 13.37
C SER A 213 10.06 -48.62 14.31
N GLN A 214 8.86 -49.18 14.29
CA GLN A 214 8.45 -50.40 14.99
C GLN A 214 8.35 -51.59 14.05
N GLY A 215 8.57 -51.40 12.74
CA GLY A 215 8.41 -52.43 11.71
C GLY A 215 7.05 -52.39 11.00
N LEU A 216 6.71 -53.44 10.25
CA LEU A 216 5.59 -53.45 9.31
C LEU A 216 4.27 -53.94 9.94
N SER A 217 3.13 -53.41 9.51
CA SER A 217 1.79 -53.87 9.87
C SER A 217 1.42 -55.19 9.17
N PRO A 218 0.59 -56.06 9.79
CA PRO A 218 0.04 -55.96 11.13
C PRO A 218 1.07 -56.29 12.22
N ARG A 219 1.10 -55.52 13.31
CA ARG A 219 2.06 -55.71 14.41
C ARG A 219 1.54 -55.19 15.74
N ASP A 220 1.89 -55.89 16.81
CA ASP A 220 1.70 -55.45 18.19
C ASP A 220 2.82 -54.46 18.57
N ILE A 221 2.44 -53.28 19.05
CA ILE A 221 3.36 -52.22 19.49
C ILE A 221 3.03 -51.79 20.91
N ASP A 222 4.04 -51.42 21.68
CA ASP A 222 3.84 -50.92 23.04
C ASP A 222 3.53 -49.42 23.00
N ILE A 223 2.38 -49.01 23.54
CA ILE A 223 1.91 -47.62 23.57
C ILE A 223 1.70 -47.16 25.00
N LEU A 224 2.19 -45.95 25.34
CA LEU A 224 1.95 -45.35 26.66
C LEU A 224 0.45 -45.11 26.91
N ALA A 225 0.02 -45.31 28.16
CA ALA A 225 -1.34 -44.97 28.60
C ALA A 225 -1.66 -43.47 28.47
N SER A 226 -0.64 -42.61 28.53
CA SER A 226 -0.76 -41.16 28.27
C SER A 226 -0.86 -40.79 26.78
N GLY A 227 -0.64 -41.77 25.89
CA GLY A 227 -0.78 -41.68 24.45
C GLY A 227 0.46 -41.20 23.69
N GLU A 228 0.78 -41.87 22.57
CA GLU A 228 1.94 -41.63 21.70
C GLU A 228 1.50 -41.39 20.25
N ALA A 229 2.29 -40.62 19.49
CA ALA A 229 2.01 -40.37 18.07
C ALA A 229 2.41 -41.60 17.25
N VAL A 230 1.44 -42.17 16.53
CA VAL A 230 1.64 -43.32 15.66
C VAL A 230 1.46 -42.89 14.21
N THR A 231 2.47 -43.15 13.38
CA THR A 231 2.45 -42.87 11.94
C THR A 231 2.57 -44.18 11.16
N LEU A 232 1.72 -44.38 10.16
CA LEU A 232 1.83 -45.49 9.20
C LEU A 232 2.26 -44.93 7.85
N GLN A 233 3.30 -45.50 7.27
CA GLN A 233 3.82 -45.11 5.97
C GLN A 233 3.93 -46.33 5.06
N LEU A 234 3.35 -46.21 3.86
CA LEU A 234 3.45 -47.23 2.83
C LEU A 234 3.82 -46.54 1.51
N PRO A 235 4.86 -46.99 0.78
CA PRO A 235 5.19 -46.42 -0.53
C PRO A 235 3.97 -46.36 -1.46
N GLY A 236 3.83 -45.24 -2.17
CA GLY A 236 2.67 -44.99 -3.03
C GLY A 236 1.36 -44.72 -2.27
N HIS A 237 1.40 -44.45 -0.96
CA HIS A 237 0.23 -44.07 -0.17
C HIS A 237 0.51 -42.83 0.69
N LYS A 238 -0.55 -42.11 1.06
CA LYS A 238 -0.48 -40.98 1.98
C LYS A 238 -0.18 -41.51 3.39
N PRO A 239 0.73 -40.88 4.15
CA PRO A 239 1.00 -41.29 5.53
C PRO A 239 -0.24 -41.05 6.40
N TRP A 240 -0.57 -42.01 7.24
CA TRP A 240 -1.61 -41.86 8.27
C TRP A 240 -0.94 -41.54 9.60
N GLN A 241 -1.49 -40.62 10.38
CA GLN A 241 -0.93 -40.25 11.68
C GLN A 241 -2.03 -39.95 12.69
N GLN A 242 -1.93 -40.55 13.89
CA GLN A 242 -2.84 -40.28 15.00
C GLN A 242 -2.15 -40.53 16.34
N ARG A 243 -2.58 -39.81 17.39
CA ARG A 243 -2.15 -40.10 18.77
C ARG A 243 -3.02 -41.22 19.36
N LEU A 244 -2.40 -42.33 19.74
CA LEU A 244 -3.06 -43.55 20.24
C LEU A 244 -2.67 -43.79 21.70
N SER A 245 -3.57 -44.34 22.51
CA SER A 245 -3.34 -44.69 23.92
C SER A 245 -4.01 -46.03 24.27
N VAL A 246 -3.37 -46.83 25.10
CA VAL A 246 -3.92 -48.08 25.66
C VAL A 246 -3.69 -48.09 27.17
N PRO A 247 -4.69 -48.47 28.00
CA PRO A 247 -4.47 -48.60 29.43
C PRO A 247 -3.28 -49.51 29.76
N ALA A 248 -2.56 -49.19 30.83
CA ALA A 248 -1.35 -49.93 31.19
C ALA A 248 -1.66 -51.40 31.46
N GLY A 249 -0.85 -52.30 30.90
CA GLY A 249 -1.01 -53.76 31.03
C GLY A 249 -2.12 -54.39 30.19
N GLU A 250 -2.94 -53.59 29.49
CA GLU A 250 -3.95 -54.13 28.57
C GLU A 250 -3.38 -54.36 27.16
N GLN A 251 -3.96 -55.33 26.45
CA GLN A 251 -3.76 -55.51 25.01
C GLN A 251 -5.07 -55.22 24.28
N ARG A 252 -5.02 -54.39 23.23
CA ARG A 252 -6.18 -54.02 22.41
C ARG A 252 -5.86 -54.10 20.93
N ASP A 253 -6.89 -54.34 20.13
CA ASP A 253 -6.82 -54.21 18.68
C ASP A 253 -7.26 -52.80 18.27
N TRP A 254 -6.46 -52.13 17.44
CA TRP A 254 -6.91 -50.89 16.79
C TRP A 254 -7.74 -51.22 15.55
N PRO A 255 -8.79 -50.44 15.24
CA PRO A 255 -9.53 -50.58 13.99
C PRO A 255 -8.61 -50.55 12.76
N LEU A 256 -8.97 -51.31 11.72
CA LEU A 256 -8.22 -51.38 10.47
C LEU A 256 -8.01 -49.99 9.86
N ILE A 257 -6.76 -49.62 9.60
CA ILE A 257 -6.38 -48.33 9.01
C ILE A 257 -6.31 -48.47 7.49
N GLU A 258 -7.25 -47.87 6.76
CA GLU A 258 -7.20 -47.82 5.29
C GLU A 258 -6.32 -46.66 4.81
N LEU A 259 -5.17 -46.97 4.22
CA LEU A 259 -4.26 -45.98 3.66
C LEU A 259 -4.74 -45.53 2.29
N GLN A 260 -4.79 -44.21 2.08
CA GLN A 260 -5.18 -43.64 0.80
C GLN A 260 -4.00 -43.65 -0.19
N PRO A 261 -4.21 -43.97 -1.47
CA PRO A 261 -3.20 -43.82 -2.51
C PRO A 261 -2.61 -42.39 -2.57
N ALA A 262 -1.32 -42.28 -2.86
CA ALA A 262 -0.62 -41.00 -3.04
C ALA A 262 -0.97 -40.37 -4.39
N ASP A 263 -1.14 -39.04 -4.41
CA ASP A 263 -1.43 -38.34 -5.65
C ASP A 263 -0.25 -38.44 -6.62
N GLY A 264 -0.57 -38.66 -7.90
CA GLY A 264 0.39 -38.65 -8.99
C GLY A 264 0.75 -37.23 -9.39
N LEU A 265 1.97 -37.02 -9.89
CA LEU A 265 2.48 -35.69 -10.21
C LEU A 265 2.76 -35.55 -11.70
N LEU A 266 2.01 -34.69 -12.39
CA LEU A 266 2.20 -34.37 -13.80
C LEU A 266 2.96 -33.05 -13.96
N SER A 267 4.15 -33.09 -14.57
CA SER A 267 4.83 -31.89 -15.08
C SER A 267 4.45 -31.65 -16.54
N LEU A 268 3.53 -30.72 -16.77
CA LEU A 268 2.98 -30.42 -18.11
C LEU A 268 3.61 -29.14 -18.69
N SER A 269 4.16 -29.24 -19.91
CA SER A 269 4.63 -28.10 -20.70
C SER A 269 3.95 -28.04 -22.07
N SER A 270 3.93 -26.87 -22.70
CA SER A 270 3.45 -26.71 -24.08
C SER A 270 4.47 -26.02 -24.97
N GLN A 271 4.36 -26.28 -26.28
CA GLN A 271 5.11 -25.58 -27.30
C GLN A 271 4.13 -24.92 -28.29
N PRO A 272 4.07 -23.58 -28.36
CA PRO A 272 4.79 -22.59 -27.53
C PRO A 272 4.33 -22.60 -26.05
N PRO A 273 5.14 -22.04 -25.12
CA PRO A 273 4.80 -21.98 -23.69
C PRO A 273 3.67 -20.98 -23.40
N GLY A 274 3.11 -21.03 -22.19
CA GLY A 274 2.06 -20.12 -21.75
C GLY A 274 0.63 -20.53 -22.14
N ALA A 275 0.45 -21.73 -22.70
CA ALA A 275 -0.88 -22.24 -23.01
C ALA A 275 -1.68 -22.53 -21.74
N SER A 276 -2.97 -22.20 -21.76
CA SER A 276 -3.93 -22.50 -20.71
C SER A 276 -4.21 -23.99 -20.66
N ILE A 277 -4.28 -24.54 -19.45
CA ILE A 277 -4.49 -25.96 -19.17
C ILE A 277 -5.82 -26.13 -18.43
N THR A 278 -6.64 -27.07 -18.91
CA THR A 278 -7.79 -27.57 -18.14
C THR A 278 -7.75 -29.09 -18.01
N LEU A 279 -8.29 -29.61 -16.90
CA LEU A 279 -8.53 -31.03 -16.66
C LEU A 279 -10.03 -31.23 -16.43
N ASP A 280 -10.66 -32.04 -17.28
CA ASP A 280 -12.11 -32.33 -17.21
C ASP A 280 -12.98 -31.07 -17.12
N GLY A 281 -12.54 -29.99 -17.78
CA GLY A 281 -13.20 -28.68 -17.80
C GLY A 281 -12.74 -27.69 -16.73
N HIS A 282 -12.03 -28.13 -15.68
CA HIS A 282 -11.55 -27.26 -14.61
C HIS A 282 -10.23 -26.60 -15.00
N TYR A 283 -10.14 -25.27 -14.84
CA TYR A 283 -8.93 -24.51 -15.17
C TYR A 283 -7.84 -24.72 -14.13
N LEU A 284 -6.66 -25.11 -14.60
CA LEU A 284 -5.51 -25.42 -13.76
C LEU A 284 -4.39 -24.38 -13.87
N GLY A 285 -4.53 -23.33 -14.68
CA GLY A 285 -3.48 -22.34 -14.91
C GLY A 285 -2.83 -22.45 -16.29
N THR A 286 -1.62 -21.91 -16.43
CA THR A 286 -0.85 -21.88 -17.68
C THR A 286 0.39 -22.77 -17.59
N SER A 287 0.85 -23.27 -18.74
CA SER A 287 2.07 -24.08 -18.86
C SER A 287 3.35 -23.21 -18.87
N PRO A 288 4.49 -23.72 -18.38
CA PRO A 288 4.67 -25.02 -17.74
C PRO A 288 4.09 -25.06 -16.31
N ARG A 289 3.50 -26.20 -15.92
CA ARG A 289 2.91 -26.38 -14.58
C ARG A 289 2.99 -27.81 -14.07
N GLN A 290 3.18 -27.94 -12.77
CA GLN A 290 3.06 -29.19 -12.03
C GLN A 290 1.63 -29.35 -11.48
N ILE A 291 1.01 -30.48 -11.75
CA ILE A 291 -0.40 -30.78 -11.43
C ILE A 291 -0.45 -32.07 -10.63
N GLU A 292 -1.07 -32.02 -9.46
CA GLU A 292 -1.40 -33.20 -8.66
C GLU A 292 -2.68 -33.83 -9.21
N LEU A 293 -2.61 -35.13 -9.50
CA LEU A 293 -3.72 -35.90 -10.05
C LEU A 293 -4.04 -37.05 -9.10
N SER A 294 -5.34 -37.25 -8.85
CA SER A 294 -5.82 -38.46 -8.19
C SER A 294 -5.33 -39.68 -8.96
N PRO A 295 -4.71 -40.67 -8.30
CA PRO A 295 -4.05 -41.75 -8.99
C PRO A 295 -5.04 -42.69 -9.67
N ASP A 296 -4.59 -43.29 -10.77
CA ASP A 296 -5.30 -44.32 -11.56
C ASP A 296 -6.70 -43.91 -12.09
N LYS A 297 -7.03 -42.62 -12.02
CA LYS A 297 -8.24 -42.04 -12.61
C LYS A 297 -7.88 -41.32 -13.91
N PRO A 298 -8.39 -41.78 -15.08
CA PRO A 298 -8.15 -41.09 -16.33
C PRO A 298 -8.89 -39.75 -16.36
N GLY A 299 -8.16 -38.68 -16.67
CA GLY A 299 -8.70 -37.35 -16.90
C GLY A 299 -8.40 -36.85 -18.32
N GLN A 300 -9.22 -35.92 -18.82
CA GLN A 300 -9.04 -35.30 -20.13
C GLN A 300 -8.39 -33.93 -20.00
N LEU A 301 -7.11 -33.85 -20.36
CA LEU A 301 -6.40 -32.59 -20.50
C LEU A 301 -6.82 -31.89 -21.78
N ARG A 302 -7.07 -30.58 -21.69
CA ARG A 302 -7.18 -29.70 -22.85
C ARG A 302 -6.20 -28.56 -22.68
N VAL A 303 -5.34 -28.37 -23.67
CA VAL A 303 -4.34 -27.30 -23.71
C VAL A 303 -4.67 -26.39 -24.89
N PHE A 304 -4.78 -25.09 -24.62
CA PHE A 304 -5.18 -24.12 -25.65
C PHE A 304 -4.45 -22.79 -25.48
N LEU A 305 -4.17 -22.15 -26.61
CA LEU A 305 -3.50 -20.87 -26.70
C LEU A 305 -4.09 -20.08 -27.87
N ASP A 306 -4.22 -18.77 -27.70
CA ASP A 306 -4.78 -17.88 -28.72
C ASP A 306 -3.95 -17.90 -30.00
N GLY A 307 -4.63 -18.03 -31.14
CA GLY A 307 -3.99 -18.22 -32.43
C GLY A 307 -3.52 -19.66 -32.71
N TYR A 308 -3.86 -20.64 -31.86
CA TYR A 308 -3.54 -22.06 -32.06
C TYR A 308 -4.78 -22.96 -32.01
N TYR A 309 -4.69 -24.17 -32.57
CA TYR A 309 -5.68 -25.23 -32.39
C TYR A 309 -5.52 -25.86 -31.00
N PRO A 310 -6.60 -26.02 -30.22
CA PRO A 310 -6.53 -26.67 -28.92
C PRO A 310 -6.16 -28.15 -29.10
N ALA A 311 -5.28 -28.65 -28.24
CA ALA A 311 -4.94 -30.05 -28.15
C ALA A 311 -5.72 -30.71 -27.00
N ARG A 312 -6.09 -31.98 -27.16
CA ARG A 312 -6.72 -32.79 -26.12
C ARG A 312 -5.91 -34.06 -25.94
N GLN A 313 -5.64 -34.44 -24.69
CA GLN A 313 -4.88 -35.63 -24.34
C GLN A 313 -5.53 -36.30 -23.12
N ARG A 314 -5.77 -37.61 -23.19
CA ARG A 314 -6.17 -38.38 -22.01
C ARG A 314 -4.92 -38.70 -21.18
N VAL A 315 -4.97 -38.46 -19.87
CA VAL A 315 -3.88 -38.74 -18.94
C VAL A 315 -4.38 -39.58 -17.78
N SER A 316 -3.55 -40.52 -17.34
CA SER A 316 -3.68 -41.24 -16.07
C SER A 316 -2.27 -41.34 -15.50
N ILE A 317 -2.13 -41.20 -14.18
CA ILE A 317 -0.86 -41.29 -13.47
C ILE A 317 -1.05 -42.29 -12.33
N ALA A 318 -0.12 -43.22 -12.18
CA ALA A 318 -0.15 -44.20 -11.11
C ALA A 318 0.13 -43.56 -9.75
N SER A 319 -0.24 -44.25 -8.67
CA SER A 319 -0.04 -43.77 -7.31
C SER A 319 1.43 -43.42 -7.01
N GLY A 320 1.70 -42.15 -6.68
CA GLY A 320 3.04 -41.62 -6.43
C GLY A 320 3.96 -41.49 -7.66
N GLU A 321 3.49 -41.76 -8.88
CA GLU A 321 4.28 -41.60 -10.11
C GLU A 321 4.53 -40.11 -10.41
N ARG A 322 5.73 -39.80 -10.92
CA ARG A 322 6.07 -38.49 -11.50
C ARG A 322 6.22 -38.62 -13.01
N ARG A 323 5.39 -37.91 -13.77
CA ARG A 323 5.38 -37.98 -15.25
C ARG A 323 5.57 -36.60 -15.86
N ALA A 324 6.42 -36.50 -16.88
CA ALA A 324 6.56 -35.30 -17.71
C ALA A 324 5.80 -35.47 -19.03
N LEU A 325 5.10 -34.42 -19.47
CA LEU A 325 4.36 -34.40 -20.73
C LEU A 325 4.53 -33.05 -21.42
N THR A 326 4.87 -33.06 -22.72
CA THR A 326 4.96 -31.85 -23.55
C THR A 326 3.95 -31.92 -24.68
N ILE A 327 3.10 -30.88 -24.81
CA ILE A 327 2.06 -30.79 -25.85
C ILE A 327 2.41 -29.69 -26.85
N THR A 328 2.60 -30.06 -28.12
CA THR A 328 2.85 -29.10 -29.20
C THR A 328 1.54 -28.66 -29.85
N LEU A 329 1.28 -27.35 -29.85
CA LEU A 329 0.07 -26.76 -30.43
C LEU A 329 0.29 -26.37 -31.89
N LYS A 330 -0.68 -26.68 -32.76
CA LYS A 330 -0.63 -26.30 -34.19
C LYS A 330 -1.13 -24.85 -34.37
N PRO A 331 -0.37 -23.95 -35.04
CA PRO A 331 -0.79 -22.57 -35.25
C PRO A 331 -1.98 -22.48 -36.21
N LYS A 332 -2.90 -21.55 -35.95
CA LYS A 332 -3.97 -21.13 -36.86
C LYS A 332 -3.48 -19.90 -37.61
N LEU A 333 -3.23 -20.03 -38.91
CA LEU A 333 -2.68 -18.94 -39.73
C LEU A 333 -3.72 -18.42 -40.73
N GLY A 334 -3.82 -17.10 -40.85
CA GLY A 334 -4.58 -16.41 -41.90
C GLY A 334 -3.65 -15.55 -42.77
N VAL A 335 -4.00 -15.37 -44.05
CA VAL A 335 -3.18 -14.62 -45.01
C VAL A 335 -3.68 -13.18 -45.13
N LEU A 336 -2.77 -12.21 -44.96
CA LEU A 336 -3.04 -10.79 -45.07
C LEU A 336 -2.17 -10.15 -46.17
N ASN A 337 -2.83 -9.57 -47.17
CA ASN A 337 -2.22 -8.82 -48.25
C ASN A 337 -2.32 -7.31 -47.93
N ILE A 338 -1.19 -6.61 -47.79
CA ILE A 338 -1.18 -5.17 -47.47
C ILE A 338 -0.80 -4.36 -48.70
N ARG A 339 -1.60 -3.34 -49.02
CA ARG A 339 -1.34 -2.36 -50.09
C ARG A 339 -1.36 -0.96 -49.50
N VAL A 340 -0.29 -0.19 -49.68
CA VAL A 340 -0.14 1.15 -49.08
C VAL A 340 0.17 2.19 -50.14
N GLN A 341 -0.47 3.35 -50.04
CA GLN A 341 -0.18 4.53 -50.84
C GLN A 341 0.15 5.74 -49.93
N PRO A 342 1.25 6.47 -50.17
CA PRO A 342 2.31 6.18 -51.14
C PRO A 342 3.16 4.95 -50.74
N ALA A 343 3.87 4.38 -51.71
CA ALA A 343 4.79 3.26 -51.48
C ALA A 343 5.97 3.66 -50.57
N GLY A 344 6.72 2.67 -50.08
CA GLY A 344 7.92 2.87 -49.25
C GLY A 344 7.66 3.01 -47.74
N ALA A 345 6.43 2.76 -47.28
CA ALA A 345 6.13 2.68 -45.85
C ALA A 345 6.70 1.39 -45.22
N THR A 346 6.97 1.43 -43.91
CA THR A 346 7.42 0.29 -43.09
C THR A 346 6.25 -0.28 -42.30
N LEU A 347 6.13 -1.60 -42.28
CA LEU A 347 5.11 -2.32 -41.52
C LEU A 347 5.66 -2.78 -40.17
N TYR A 348 4.85 -2.61 -39.14
CA TYR A 348 5.05 -3.13 -37.80
C TYR A 348 3.84 -3.99 -37.42
N ILE A 349 4.09 -5.14 -36.80
CA ILE A 349 3.05 -6.01 -36.25
C ILE A 349 3.35 -6.23 -34.78
N ASP A 350 2.40 -5.88 -33.92
CA ASP A 350 2.55 -5.89 -32.46
C ASP A 350 3.83 -5.16 -32.00
N GLY A 351 4.18 -4.06 -32.67
CA GLY A 351 5.36 -3.24 -32.39
C GLY A 351 6.67 -3.73 -33.03
N HIS A 352 6.71 -4.92 -33.63
CA HIS A 352 7.90 -5.45 -34.28
C HIS A 352 7.93 -5.14 -35.77
N ALA A 353 9.05 -4.60 -36.26
CA ALA A 353 9.24 -4.31 -37.67
C ALA A 353 9.21 -5.58 -38.53
N ARG A 354 8.45 -5.55 -39.63
CA ARG A 354 8.33 -6.62 -40.64
C ARG A 354 8.83 -6.19 -42.02
N GLY A 355 9.54 -5.07 -42.10
CA GLY A 355 10.09 -4.54 -43.35
C GLY A 355 9.08 -3.73 -44.16
N LYS A 356 9.12 -3.88 -45.50
CA LYS A 356 8.28 -3.10 -46.43
C LYS A 356 6.79 -3.35 -46.19
N ALA A 357 5.98 -2.31 -46.19
CA ALA A 357 4.56 -2.44 -45.90
C ALA A 357 3.78 -3.20 -46.98
N GLN A 358 4.20 -3.11 -48.23
CA GLN A 358 3.55 -3.80 -49.34
C GLN A 358 4.06 -5.23 -49.45
N GLN A 359 3.38 -6.16 -48.79
CA GLN A 359 3.69 -7.59 -48.78
C GLN A 359 2.48 -8.44 -48.40
N SER A 360 2.60 -9.76 -48.62
CA SER A 360 1.68 -10.79 -48.13
C SER A 360 2.30 -11.50 -46.92
N LEU A 361 1.52 -11.70 -45.87
CA LEU A 361 1.98 -12.28 -44.61
C LEU A 361 1.00 -13.32 -44.08
N SER A 362 1.53 -14.44 -43.57
CA SER A 362 0.77 -15.39 -42.78
C SER A 362 0.86 -15.04 -41.30
N LEU A 363 -0.27 -14.69 -40.70
CA LEU A 363 -0.36 -14.20 -39.32
C LEU A 363 -1.21 -15.13 -38.48
N LEU A 364 -0.84 -15.29 -37.20
CA LEU A 364 -1.64 -16.05 -36.24
C LEU A 364 -3.06 -15.44 -36.14
N ALA A 365 -4.07 -16.31 -36.10
CA ALA A 365 -5.49 -15.97 -36.00
C ALA A 365 -5.86 -15.50 -34.59
N ARG A 366 -5.24 -14.38 -34.17
CA ARG A 366 -5.52 -13.62 -32.96
C ARG A 366 -5.52 -12.12 -33.31
N PRO A 367 -6.13 -11.26 -32.49
CA PRO A 367 -6.01 -9.82 -32.68
C PRO A 367 -4.53 -9.41 -32.70
N GLN A 368 -4.13 -8.70 -33.75
CA GLN A 368 -2.79 -8.14 -33.91
C GLN A 368 -2.89 -6.68 -34.33
N ARG A 369 -2.06 -5.83 -33.74
CA ARG A 369 -1.98 -4.41 -34.06
C ARG A 369 -1.02 -4.24 -35.22
N ILE A 370 -1.55 -3.76 -36.33
CA ILE A 370 -0.80 -3.41 -37.53
C ILE A 370 -0.57 -1.91 -37.51
N GLU A 371 0.68 -1.53 -37.68
CA GLU A 371 1.07 -0.14 -37.80
C GLU A 371 1.88 0.05 -39.08
N ILE A 372 1.50 1.07 -39.85
CA ILE A 372 2.20 1.48 -41.05
C ILE A 372 2.82 2.85 -40.79
N ARG A 373 4.15 2.93 -40.85
CA ARG A 373 4.93 4.17 -40.66
C ARG A 373 5.58 4.61 -41.96
N LYS A 374 5.56 5.91 -42.23
CA LYS A 374 6.37 6.53 -43.28
C LYS A 374 6.79 7.94 -42.82
N PRO A 375 8.08 8.30 -42.88
CA PRO A 375 8.51 9.67 -42.56
C PRO A 375 7.75 10.74 -43.37
N GLY A 376 7.30 11.80 -42.69
CA GLY A 376 6.49 12.89 -43.26
C GLY A 376 4.98 12.59 -43.38
N TYR A 377 4.53 11.44 -42.86
CA TYR A 377 3.13 11.00 -42.89
C TYR A 377 2.70 10.56 -41.50
N THR A 378 1.43 10.76 -41.20
CA THR A 378 0.83 10.28 -39.96
C THR A 378 0.75 8.75 -39.98
N SER A 379 1.27 8.10 -38.94
CA SER A 379 1.20 6.64 -38.79
C SER A 379 -0.25 6.15 -38.82
N HIS A 380 -0.49 5.04 -39.54
CA HIS A 380 -1.81 4.41 -39.59
C HIS A 380 -1.82 3.15 -38.73
N PHE A 381 -2.88 2.99 -37.93
CA PHE A 381 -3.07 1.86 -37.03
C PHE A 381 -4.36 1.12 -37.37
N VAL A 382 -4.28 -0.21 -37.44
CA VAL A 382 -5.46 -1.07 -37.50
C VAL A 382 -5.23 -2.31 -36.66
N THR A 383 -6.22 -2.68 -35.85
CA THR A 383 -6.23 -3.97 -35.17
C THR A 383 -7.13 -4.90 -35.95
N LEU A 384 -6.62 -6.06 -36.34
CA LEU A 384 -7.43 -7.09 -37.01
C LEU A 384 -7.07 -8.48 -36.52
N THR A 385 -8.04 -9.39 -36.61
CA THR A 385 -7.86 -10.81 -36.35
C THR A 385 -7.84 -11.53 -37.71
N PRO A 386 -6.70 -12.09 -38.15
CA PRO A 386 -6.63 -12.90 -39.36
C PRO A 386 -7.55 -14.11 -39.24
N GLN A 387 -8.29 -14.43 -40.30
CA GLN A 387 -9.13 -15.63 -40.33
C GLN A 387 -8.39 -16.75 -41.08
N PRO A 388 -8.35 -17.98 -40.53
CA PRO A 388 -7.83 -19.12 -41.27
C PRO A 388 -8.59 -19.30 -42.59
N THR A 389 -7.89 -19.71 -43.65
CA THR A 389 -8.46 -20.02 -44.99
C THR A 389 -9.04 -18.85 -45.80
N VAL A 390 -9.10 -17.64 -45.24
CA VAL A 390 -9.58 -16.45 -45.95
C VAL A 390 -8.43 -15.47 -46.19
N GLU A 391 -8.15 -15.17 -47.46
CA GLU A 391 -7.21 -14.11 -47.81
C GLU A 391 -7.87 -12.73 -47.67
N ARG A 392 -7.27 -11.84 -46.87
CA ARG A 392 -7.77 -10.48 -46.69
C ARG A 392 -6.81 -9.46 -47.30
N THR A 393 -7.35 -8.49 -48.05
CA THR A 393 -6.55 -7.36 -48.56
C THR A 393 -6.84 -6.08 -47.78
N LEU A 394 -5.81 -5.47 -47.21
CA LEU A 394 -5.85 -4.20 -46.49
C LEU A 394 -5.27 -3.10 -47.37
N ARG A 395 -6.10 -2.14 -47.79
CA ARG A 395 -5.68 -0.97 -48.59
C ARG A 395 -5.60 0.25 -47.68
N ILE A 396 -4.43 0.87 -47.58
CA ILE A 396 -4.17 2.02 -46.69
C ILE A 396 -3.66 3.19 -47.52
N LYS A 397 -4.27 4.37 -47.34
CA LYS A 397 -3.76 5.64 -47.83
C LYS A 397 -3.25 6.46 -46.65
N LEU A 398 -1.96 6.74 -46.62
CA LEU A 398 -1.37 7.61 -45.59
C LEU A 398 -1.58 9.07 -45.96
N ASN A 399 -1.99 9.87 -44.97
CA ASN A 399 -2.07 11.31 -45.10
C ASN A 399 -0.78 11.95 -44.57
N THR A 400 -0.37 13.05 -45.20
CA THR A 400 0.72 13.87 -44.67
C THR A 400 0.30 14.53 -43.36
N GLU A 401 1.26 14.87 -42.51
CA GLU A 401 0.98 15.57 -41.24
C GLU A 401 0.24 16.90 -41.48
N ALA A 402 0.58 17.62 -42.55
CA ALA A 402 -0.11 18.84 -42.97
C ALA A 402 -1.58 18.59 -43.35
N GLN A 403 -1.87 17.51 -44.08
CA GLN A 403 -3.25 17.13 -44.42
C GLN A 403 -4.05 16.73 -43.18
N THR A 404 -3.43 16.01 -42.23
CA THR A 404 -4.07 15.66 -40.96
C THR A 404 -4.36 16.91 -40.13
N ARG A 405 -3.43 17.87 -40.05
CA ARG A 405 -3.62 19.15 -39.36
C ARG A 405 -4.73 20.00 -40.01
N ALA A 406 -4.76 20.07 -41.34
CA ALA A 406 -5.82 20.78 -42.06
C ALA A 406 -7.20 20.12 -41.84
N ALA A 407 -7.25 18.79 -41.77
CA ALA A 407 -8.47 18.03 -41.50
C ALA A 407 -8.93 18.10 -40.03
N SER A 408 -8.03 18.41 -39.08
CA SER A 408 -8.40 18.61 -37.67
C SER A 408 -8.98 19.99 -37.38
N ILE A 409 -8.85 20.97 -38.27
CA ILE A 409 -9.45 22.30 -38.12
C ILE A 409 -10.94 22.19 -38.48
N ALA A 410 -11.81 22.26 -37.47
CA ALA A 410 -13.26 22.13 -37.64
C ALA A 410 -13.82 23.18 -38.62
N ALA A 411 -14.72 22.76 -39.52
CA ALA A 411 -15.37 23.67 -40.48
C ALA A 411 -16.20 24.77 -39.80
N THR A 412 -16.65 24.52 -38.58
CA THR A 412 -17.44 25.43 -37.76
C THR A 412 -16.97 25.31 -36.31
N ILE A 413 -16.95 26.43 -35.59
CA ILE A 413 -16.70 26.48 -34.15
C ILE A 413 -17.84 27.23 -33.46
N THR A 414 -18.02 26.95 -32.17
CA THR A 414 -18.95 27.68 -31.31
C THR A 414 -18.15 28.50 -30.30
N ALA A 415 -18.37 29.82 -30.27
CA ALA A 415 -17.81 30.70 -29.26
C ALA A 415 -18.44 30.44 -27.88
N PRO A 416 -17.76 30.80 -26.78
CA PRO A 416 -18.31 30.65 -25.43
C PRO A 416 -19.67 31.32 -25.23
N SER A 417 -19.94 32.39 -25.97
CA SER A 417 -21.24 33.07 -25.98
C SER A 417 -22.38 32.27 -26.63
N GLY A 418 -22.07 31.15 -27.29
CA GLY A 418 -23.00 30.33 -28.07
C GLY A 418 -23.05 30.70 -29.56
N GLN A 419 -22.27 31.69 -30.01
CA GLN A 419 -22.27 32.11 -31.41
C GLN A 419 -21.53 31.11 -32.30
N THR A 420 -22.08 30.83 -33.49
CA THR A 420 -21.47 29.93 -34.47
C THR A 420 -20.58 30.72 -35.44
N LEU A 421 -19.35 30.26 -35.66
CA LEU A 421 -18.43 30.83 -36.64
C LEU A 421 -18.04 29.78 -37.68
N THR A 422 -18.06 30.18 -38.95
CA THR A 422 -17.71 29.32 -40.10
C THR A 422 -16.28 29.60 -40.56
N LEU A 423 -15.54 28.54 -40.87
CA LEU A 423 -14.18 28.60 -41.38
C LEU A 423 -14.15 28.98 -42.85
N PHE A 424 -13.41 30.04 -43.16
CA PHE A 424 -13.09 30.45 -44.51
C PHE A 424 -11.60 30.27 -44.79
N ARG A 425 -11.30 29.76 -45.98
CA ARG A 425 -9.95 29.66 -46.55
C ARG A 425 -9.97 30.41 -47.89
N PRO A 426 -9.91 31.75 -47.88
CA PRO A 426 -10.08 32.53 -49.09
C PRO A 426 -9.03 32.19 -50.15
N ASP A 427 -7.74 32.27 -49.80
CA ASP A 427 -6.61 32.18 -50.73
C ASP A 427 -6.89 32.93 -52.06
N THR A 428 -7.40 34.16 -51.93
CA THR A 428 -7.92 34.93 -53.06
C THR A 428 -7.38 36.35 -53.07
N THR A 429 -7.16 36.88 -54.27
CA THR A 429 -6.87 38.30 -54.50
C THR A 429 -8.09 38.98 -55.10
N PHE A 430 -8.55 40.08 -54.50
CA PHE A 430 -9.73 40.83 -54.93
C PHE A 430 -9.50 42.35 -54.83
N SER A 431 -10.43 43.13 -55.38
CA SER A 431 -10.38 44.60 -55.35
C SER A 431 -11.29 45.15 -54.26
N LEU A 432 -10.71 45.68 -53.19
CA LEU A 432 -11.43 46.36 -52.11
C LEU A 432 -11.73 47.81 -52.52
N GLY A 433 -12.91 48.34 -52.15
CA GLY A 433 -13.39 49.66 -52.57
C GLY A 433 -14.43 49.61 -53.70
N ALA A 434 -14.63 50.74 -54.39
CA ALA A 434 -15.59 50.87 -55.48
C ALA A 434 -15.02 51.63 -56.69
N SER A 435 -15.44 51.23 -57.89
CA SER A 435 -15.03 51.90 -59.14
C SER A 435 -15.49 53.36 -59.15
N ARG A 436 -14.69 54.27 -59.74
CA ARG A 436 -15.07 55.67 -59.94
C ARG A 436 -16.37 55.84 -60.74
N ARG A 437 -16.75 54.84 -61.54
CA ARG A 437 -18.00 54.82 -62.31
C ARG A 437 -19.20 54.27 -61.53
N GLU A 438 -19.00 53.73 -60.33
CA GLU A 438 -20.06 53.13 -59.54
C GLU A 438 -20.94 54.21 -58.90
N GLN A 439 -22.21 54.27 -59.33
CA GLN A 439 -23.16 55.24 -58.80
C GLN A 439 -23.38 55.07 -57.29
N GLY A 440 -23.23 56.17 -56.54
CA GLY A 440 -23.33 56.22 -55.08
C GLY A 440 -21.97 56.21 -54.37
N ARG A 441 -20.85 56.00 -55.09
CA ARG A 441 -19.50 55.97 -54.50
C ARG A 441 -19.11 57.26 -53.77
N ARG A 442 -18.49 57.13 -52.60
CA ARG A 442 -17.80 58.19 -51.86
C ARG A 442 -16.29 58.25 -52.16
N ALA A 443 -15.67 59.39 -51.84
CA ALA A 443 -14.25 59.62 -52.09
C ALA A 443 -13.34 58.61 -51.36
N ASN A 444 -13.74 58.18 -50.15
CA ASN A 444 -13.02 57.25 -49.27
C ASN A 444 -13.10 55.77 -49.70
N GLU A 445 -13.79 55.45 -50.81
CA GLU A 445 -13.91 54.09 -51.36
C GLU A 445 -12.92 53.88 -52.52
N VAL A 446 -11.64 54.18 -52.29
CA VAL A 446 -10.57 53.99 -53.30
C VAL A 446 -10.36 52.51 -53.58
N LEU A 447 -10.19 52.15 -54.87
CA LEU A 447 -9.89 50.77 -55.25
C LEU A 447 -8.44 50.42 -54.91
N ARG A 448 -8.25 49.30 -54.21
CA ARG A 448 -6.95 48.71 -53.88
C ARG A 448 -6.99 47.19 -54.01
N LYS A 449 -5.85 46.57 -54.34
CA LYS A 449 -5.73 45.11 -54.44
C LYS A 449 -5.38 44.51 -53.09
N VAL A 450 -6.17 43.55 -52.65
CA VAL A 450 -5.99 42.84 -51.38
C VAL A 450 -5.91 41.34 -51.65
N ARG A 451 -5.03 40.64 -50.94
CA ARG A 451 -4.95 39.18 -50.90
C ARG A 451 -5.24 38.70 -49.49
N LEU A 452 -6.18 37.78 -49.33
CA LEU A 452 -6.43 37.10 -48.06
C LEU A 452 -5.85 35.69 -48.13
N GLU A 453 -4.80 35.43 -47.36
CA GLU A 453 -4.08 34.14 -47.32
C GLU A 453 -4.43 33.36 -46.05
N ARG A 454 -4.59 34.07 -44.93
CA ARG A 454 -4.89 33.45 -43.64
C ARG A 454 -6.32 32.90 -43.62
N ALA A 455 -6.43 31.65 -43.17
CA ALA A 455 -7.72 31.07 -42.84
C ALA A 455 -8.29 31.74 -41.57
N PHE A 456 -9.58 32.05 -41.59
CA PHE A 456 -10.26 32.67 -40.44
C PHE A 456 -11.68 32.14 -40.29
N TYR A 457 -12.13 32.09 -39.05
CA TYR A 457 -13.51 31.92 -38.65
C TYR A 457 -14.21 33.27 -38.62
N LEU A 458 -15.44 33.34 -39.11
CA LEU A 458 -16.30 34.53 -39.02
C LEU A 458 -17.68 34.13 -38.52
N ALA A 459 -18.21 34.90 -37.58
CA ALA A 459 -19.55 34.67 -37.04
C ALA A 459 -20.62 34.81 -38.11
N ASN A 460 -21.54 33.86 -38.12
CA ASN A 460 -22.62 33.79 -39.10
C ASN A 460 -23.60 34.96 -38.95
N THR A 461 -23.70 35.57 -37.75
CA THR A 461 -24.57 36.70 -37.41
C THR A 461 -23.78 37.80 -36.70
N GLU A 462 -24.38 38.97 -36.51
CA GLU A 462 -23.93 39.92 -35.48
C GLU A 462 -24.08 39.33 -34.07
N VAL A 463 -23.33 39.89 -33.12
CA VAL A 463 -23.44 39.55 -31.69
C VAL A 463 -24.80 40.01 -31.17
N THR A 464 -25.55 39.13 -30.51
CA THR A 464 -26.87 39.46 -29.97
C THR A 464 -26.80 40.11 -28.59
N ASN A 465 -27.89 40.78 -28.18
CA ASN A 465 -28.03 41.30 -26.81
C ASN A 465 -27.81 40.19 -25.77
N GLN A 466 -28.39 39.00 -25.97
CA GLN A 466 -28.21 37.86 -25.07
C GLN A 466 -26.74 37.45 -24.94
N GLN A 467 -25.99 37.45 -26.04
CA GLN A 467 -24.57 37.08 -26.06
C GLN A 467 -23.73 38.15 -25.35
N PHE A 468 -23.96 39.42 -25.66
CA PHE A 468 -23.21 40.53 -25.06
C PHE A 468 -23.49 40.68 -23.56
N GLN A 469 -24.72 40.42 -23.12
CA GLN A 469 -25.10 40.45 -21.71
C GLN A 469 -24.41 39.36 -20.87
N GLN A 470 -23.82 38.32 -21.47
CA GLN A 470 -22.97 37.38 -20.74
C GLN A 470 -21.63 38.01 -20.32
N PHE A 471 -21.16 39.01 -21.07
CA PHE A 471 -19.97 39.80 -20.74
C PHE A 471 -20.32 41.01 -19.87
N GLN A 472 -21.39 41.73 -20.21
CA GLN A 472 -21.82 42.94 -19.52
C GLN A 472 -23.31 42.87 -19.18
N HIS A 473 -23.63 42.25 -18.04
CA HIS A 473 -25.00 41.96 -17.61
C HIS A 473 -25.95 43.16 -17.56
N GLN A 474 -25.43 44.37 -17.29
CA GLN A 474 -26.23 45.59 -17.16
C GLN A 474 -26.45 46.32 -18.51
N HIS A 475 -25.93 45.79 -19.62
CA HIS A 475 -26.06 46.44 -20.92
C HIS A 475 -27.51 46.41 -21.45
N SER A 476 -27.94 47.55 -22.01
CA SER A 476 -29.21 47.73 -22.71
C SER A 476 -28.98 48.48 -24.04
N SER A 477 -29.46 47.89 -25.13
CA SER A 477 -29.52 48.52 -26.46
C SER A 477 -30.61 49.58 -26.59
N ASN A 478 -31.41 49.81 -25.54
CA ASN A 478 -32.49 50.80 -25.46
C ASN A 478 -33.60 50.61 -26.50
N HIS A 479 -34.24 51.71 -26.89
CA HIS A 479 -35.38 51.78 -27.80
C HIS A 479 -35.16 52.90 -28.82
N ALA A 480 -35.73 52.75 -30.01
CA ALA A 480 -35.81 53.79 -31.03
C ALA A 480 -37.28 54.07 -31.37
N SER A 481 -37.72 55.31 -31.13
CA SER A 481 -39.09 55.76 -31.41
C SER A 481 -40.18 54.81 -30.87
N GLY A 482 -39.99 54.33 -29.63
CA GLY A 482 -40.91 53.40 -28.96
C GLY A 482 -40.74 51.92 -29.32
N ASN A 483 -39.89 51.57 -30.29
CA ASN A 483 -39.58 50.19 -30.67
C ASN A 483 -38.33 49.72 -29.93
N THR A 484 -38.36 48.51 -29.38
CA THR A 484 -37.21 47.96 -28.64
C THR A 484 -36.08 47.54 -29.56
N LEU A 485 -34.85 47.85 -29.16
CA LEU A 485 -33.60 47.36 -29.75
C LEU A 485 -32.91 46.32 -28.84
N ASN A 486 -33.54 45.99 -27.71
CA ASN A 486 -32.93 45.21 -26.62
C ASN A 486 -33.52 43.80 -26.46
N GLN A 487 -34.21 43.26 -27.46
CA GLN A 487 -34.63 41.85 -27.43
C GLN A 487 -33.40 40.94 -27.46
N LEU A 488 -33.48 39.81 -26.77
CA LEU A 488 -32.37 38.87 -26.59
C LEU A 488 -31.70 38.44 -27.90
N THR A 489 -32.49 38.26 -28.96
CA THR A 489 -32.04 37.82 -30.29
C THR A 489 -31.76 38.95 -31.27
N GLN A 490 -32.06 40.21 -30.93
CA GLN A 490 -31.64 41.37 -31.70
C GLN A 490 -30.12 41.58 -31.56
N PRO A 491 -29.46 42.18 -32.57
CA PRO A 491 -28.06 42.55 -32.47
C PRO A 491 -27.85 43.57 -31.34
N VAL A 492 -26.72 43.45 -30.64
CA VAL A 492 -26.33 44.45 -29.64
C VAL A 492 -25.92 45.75 -30.31
N VAL A 493 -26.41 46.88 -29.81
CA VAL A 493 -26.11 48.23 -30.29
C VAL A 493 -25.86 49.17 -29.11
N GLY A 494 -25.51 50.43 -29.37
CA GLY A 494 -25.23 51.38 -28.28
C GLY A 494 -23.94 51.06 -27.54
N ILE A 495 -22.99 50.38 -28.19
CA ILE A 495 -21.67 50.06 -27.65
C ILE A 495 -20.54 50.76 -28.41
N THR A 496 -19.44 51.03 -27.72
CA THR A 496 -18.21 51.54 -28.33
C THR A 496 -17.41 50.40 -28.97
N TRP A 497 -16.51 50.75 -29.90
CA TRP A 497 -15.56 49.80 -30.47
C TRP A 497 -14.71 49.10 -29.39
N SER A 498 -14.27 49.85 -28.37
CA SER A 498 -13.48 49.30 -27.26
C SER A 498 -14.27 48.26 -26.45
N SER A 499 -15.57 48.46 -26.26
CA SER A 499 -16.42 47.44 -25.62
C SER A 499 -16.55 46.17 -26.47
N ALA A 500 -16.65 46.30 -27.80
CA ALA A 500 -16.65 45.16 -28.71
C ALA A 500 -15.31 44.40 -28.70
N ALA A 501 -14.18 45.14 -28.67
CA ALA A 501 -12.84 44.56 -28.54
C ALA A 501 -12.66 43.81 -27.21
N ARG A 502 -13.13 44.38 -26.09
CA ARG A 502 -13.13 43.72 -24.78
C ARG A 502 -13.99 42.47 -24.74
N PHE A 503 -15.16 42.48 -25.39
CA PHE A 503 -15.98 41.28 -25.54
C PHE A 503 -15.21 40.16 -26.26
N CYS A 504 -14.46 40.49 -27.32
CA CYS A 504 -13.61 39.52 -28.02
C CYS A 504 -12.48 38.96 -27.12
N ASN A 505 -11.83 39.82 -26.35
CA ASN A 505 -10.82 39.39 -25.38
C ASN A 505 -11.43 38.49 -24.28
N TRP A 506 -12.62 38.84 -23.78
CA TRP A 506 -13.36 38.02 -22.81
C TRP A 506 -13.66 36.63 -23.38
N LEU A 507 -14.16 36.53 -24.63
CA LEU A 507 -14.35 35.23 -25.30
C LEU A 507 -13.05 34.44 -25.41
N SER A 508 -11.93 35.11 -25.69
CA SER A 508 -10.61 34.47 -25.78
C SER A 508 -10.19 33.87 -24.43
N GLN A 509 -10.37 34.62 -23.35
CA GLN A 509 -10.06 34.19 -21.99
C GLN A 509 -10.93 33.00 -21.55
N GLN A 510 -12.22 33.00 -21.89
CA GLN A 510 -13.13 31.88 -21.59
C GLN A 510 -12.69 30.55 -22.23
N GLN A 511 -11.92 30.59 -23.33
CA GLN A 511 -11.36 29.40 -23.99
C GLN A 511 -9.86 29.19 -23.72
N GLY A 512 -9.25 29.96 -22.81
CA GLY A 512 -7.81 29.89 -22.56
C GLY A 512 -6.94 30.29 -23.76
N LEU A 513 -7.46 31.09 -24.68
CA LEU A 513 -6.74 31.62 -25.83
C LEU A 513 -6.00 32.90 -25.45
N THR A 514 -4.85 33.14 -26.08
CA THR A 514 -4.19 34.45 -26.02
C THR A 514 -5.15 35.52 -26.55
N PRO A 515 -5.42 36.61 -25.81
CA PRO A 515 -6.26 37.70 -26.30
C PRO A 515 -5.67 38.33 -27.58
N PHE A 516 -6.54 38.81 -28.48
CA PHE A 516 -6.07 39.49 -29.69
C PHE A 516 -5.73 40.96 -29.42
N TYR A 517 -6.53 41.65 -28.61
CA TYR A 517 -6.33 43.06 -28.29
C TYR A 517 -5.47 43.24 -27.05
N ILE A 518 -4.58 44.23 -27.06
CA ILE A 518 -3.71 44.58 -25.95
C ILE A 518 -4.30 45.80 -25.24
N GLU A 519 -4.69 45.62 -23.97
CA GLU A 519 -5.22 46.68 -23.13
C GLU A 519 -4.13 47.21 -22.18
N LYS A 520 -3.96 48.53 -22.12
CA LYS A 520 -3.04 49.24 -21.23
C LYS A 520 -3.74 50.48 -20.68
N ASP A 521 -3.62 50.73 -19.38
CA ASP A 521 -4.20 51.90 -18.71
C ASP A 521 -5.70 52.12 -18.98
N GLY A 522 -6.45 51.02 -19.18
CA GLY A 522 -7.89 51.07 -19.49
C GLY A 522 -8.23 51.41 -20.94
N GLU A 523 -7.25 51.42 -21.86
CA GLU A 523 -7.45 51.64 -23.28
C GLU A 523 -6.89 50.49 -24.14
N ILE A 524 -7.53 50.22 -25.27
CA ILE A 524 -7.02 49.27 -26.27
C ILE A 524 -5.90 49.96 -27.05
N SER A 525 -4.66 49.58 -26.75
CA SER A 525 -3.44 50.24 -27.25
C SER A 525 -2.80 49.54 -28.45
N GLY A 526 -3.25 48.33 -28.78
CA GLY A 526 -2.72 47.56 -29.91
C GLY A 526 -3.36 46.18 -30.05
N TYR A 527 -2.77 45.33 -30.87
CA TYR A 527 -3.20 43.95 -31.12
C TYR A 527 -2.01 43.01 -31.36
N ALA A 528 -2.18 41.74 -31.06
CA ALA A 528 -1.22 40.68 -31.32
C ALA A 528 -1.62 39.92 -32.61
N SER A 529 -1.00 40.26 -33.75
CA SER A 529 -1.36 39.72 -35.08
C SER A 529 -1.27 38.19 -35.18
N GLU A 530 -0.40 37.59 -34.38
CA GLU A 530 -0.17 36.14 -34.34
C GLU A 530 -1.13 35.40 -33.40
N SER A 531 -1.93 36.14 -32.63
CA SER A 531 -2.89 35.57 -31.70
C SER A 531 -4.02 34.83 -32.43
N SER A 532 -4.35 33.65 -31.92
CA SER A 532 -5.54 32.89 -32.32
C SER A 532 -6.79 33.27 -31.50
N GLY A 533 -6.76 34.37 -30.75
CA GLY A 533 -7.91 34.89 -29.99
C GLY A 533 -9.04 35.41 -30.88
N TYR A 534 -10.21 35.59 -30.27
CA TYR A 534 -11.34 36.26 -30.92
C TYR A 534 -11.03 37.75 -31.12
N ARG A 535 -11.58 38.31 -32.20
CA ARG A 535 -11.38 39.70 -32.62
C ARG A 535 -12.55 40.19 -33.46
N LEU A 536 -12.54 41.47 -33.82
CA LEU A 536 -13.37 41.98 -34.91
C LEU A 536 -12.77 41.54 -36.26
N PRO A 537 -13.58 41.34 -37.31
CA PRO A 537 -13.07 41.12 -38.66
C PRO A 537 -12.28 42.35 -39.13
N THR A 538 -11.31 42.16 -40.01
CA THR A 538 -10.72 43.30 -40.73
C THR A 538 -11.70 43.83 -41.75
N GLU A 539 -11.51 45.06 -42.21
CA GLU A 539 -12.31 45.63 -43.30
C GLU A 539 -12.27 44.73 -44.54
N ALA A 540 -11.08 44.20 -44.85
CA ALA A 540 -10.87 43.33 -46.00
C ALA A 540 -11.63 42.00 -45.85
N GLU A 541 -11.54 41.35 -44.69
CA GLU A 541 -12.28 40.11 -44.40
C GLU A 541 -13.79 40.34 -44.48
N TRP A 542 -14.29 41.41 -43.86
CA TRP A 542 -15.71 41.77 -43.90
C TRP A 542 -16.18 42.00 -45.34
N ALA A 543 -15.42 42.78 -46.12
CA ALA A 543 -15.77 43.09 -47.50
C ALA A 543 -15.73 41.86 -48.40
N TRP A 544 -14.74 40.98 -48.23
CA TRP A 544 -14.68 39.70 -48.96
C TRP A 544 -15.88 38.83 -48.60
N ALA A 545 -16.17 38.70 -47.30
CA ALA A 545 -17.27 37.90 -46.78
C ALA A 545 -18.62 38.38 -47.32
N ALA A 546 -18.83 39.70 -47.39
CA ALA A 546 -20.05 40.31 -47.87
C ALA A 546 -20.18 40.31 -49.41
N ARG A 547 -19.07 40.53 -50.14
CA ARG A 547 -19.11 40.92 -51.57
C ARG A 547 -18.58 39.89 -52.54
N TRP A 548 -17.67 39.01 -52.11
CA TRP A 548 -16.98 38.11 -53.03
C TRP A 548 -17.85 36.91 -53.39
N GLN A 549 -18.39 36.91 -54.60
CA GLN A 549 -19.26 35.87 -55.12
C GLN A 549 -18.94 35.60 -56.60
N ASN A 550 -18.76 34.33 -56.97
CA ASN A 550 -18.46 33.90 -58.33
C ASN A 550 -17.30 34.69 -58.96
N ASP A 551 -16.21 34.81 -58.19
CA ASP A 551 -14.99 35.56 -58.55
C ASP A 551 -15.20 37.05 -58.88
N GLN A 552 -16.26 37.66 -58.35
CA GLN A 552 -16.60 39.07 -58.56
C GLN A 552 -17.03 39.75 -57.26
N MET A 553 -16.78 41.07 -57.19
CA MET A 553 -17.29 41.92 -56.10
C MET A 553 -18.69 42.42 -56.46
N ILE A 554 -19.71 41.99 -55.72
CA ILE A 554 -21.08 42.47 -55.90
C ILE A 554 -21.28 43.86 -55.25
N LYS A 555 -22.33 44.55 -55.72
CA LYS A 555 -22.65 45.93 -55.31
C LYS A 555 -23.61 45.97 -54.12
N PHE A 556 -24.75 45.31 -54.25
CA PHE A 556 -25.76 45.17 -53.19
C PHE A 556 -25.85 43.70 -52.78
N PRO A 557 -26.33 43.41 -51.56
CA PRO A 557 -26.58 42.03 -51.09
C PRO A 557 -27.51 41.23 -52.01
N TRP A 558 -28.45 41.92 -52.65
CA TRP A 558 -29.43 41.37 -53.59
C TRP A 558 -29.07 41.58 -55.07
N GLY A 559 -27.84 42.00 -55.38
CA GLY A 559 -27.35 42.10 -56.75
C GLY A 559 -26.97 43.52 -57.21
N LYS A 560 -27.49 43.94 -58.36
CA LYS A 560 -27.01 45.16 -59.08
C LYS A 560 -27.96 46.35 -58.98
N THR A 561 -29.27 46.11 -58.85
CA THR A 561 -30.31 47.14 -58.78
C THR A 561 -30.48 47.66 -57.37
N LEU A 562 -30.93 48.92 -57.23
CA LEU A 562 -31.13 49.54 -55.92
C LEU A 562 -32.24 48.85 -55.12
N LEU A 563 -33.37 48.56 -55.77
CA LEU A 563 -34.50 47.91 -55.11
C LEU A 563 -34.19 46.43 -54.86
N PRO A 564 -34.29 45.94 -53.61
CA PRO A 564 -34.16 44.51 -53.32
C PRO A 564 -35.25 43.69 -53.99
N THR A 565 -34.87 42.60 -54.64
CA THR A 565 -35.80 41.60 -55.20
C THR A 565 -36.09 40.46 -54.24
N THR A 566 -35.29 40.33 -53.18
CA THR A 566 -35.36 39.28 -52.18
C THR A 566 -35.11 39.86 -50.80
N LYS A 567 -35.80 39.32 -49.78
CA LYS A 567 -35.64 39.75 -48.38
C LYS A 567 -34.32 39.24 -47.79
N THR A 568 -33.26 40.00 -48.06
CA THR A 568 -31.86 39.69 -47.69
C THR A 568 -31.26 40.72 -46.74
N SER A 569 -31.96 41.83 -46.50
CA SER A 569 -31.45 42.93 -45.67
C SER A 569 -32.57 43.69 -45.00
N ASN A 570 -32.39 43.99 -43.72
CA ASN A 570 -33.24 44.87 -42.94
C ASN A 570 -32.73 46.30 -43.11
N ILE A 571 -33.50 47.19 -43.72
CA ILE A 571 -33.06 48.53 -44.11
C ILE A 571 -34.17 49.55 -43.83
N ALA A 572 -33.90 50.84 -43.96
CA ALA A 572 -34.95 51.84 -43.78
C ALA A 572 -35.95 51.75 -44.95
N ASP A 573 -37.03 51.00 -44.80
CA ASP A 573 -38.02 50.75 -45.84
C ASP A 573 -39.45 51.10 -45.40
N SER A 574 -40.46 50.64 -46.14
CA SER A 574 -41.86 50.94 -45.83
C SER A 574 -42.29 50.57 -44.41
N SER A 575 -41.66 49.58 -43.77
CA SER A 575 -41.89 49.16 -42.38
C SER A 575 -41.46 50.24 -41.37
N ALA A 576 -40.43 51.02 -41.69
CA ALA A 576 -39.86 52.08 -40.86
C ALA A 576 -40.43 53.48 -41.15
N ALA A 577 -41.37 53.62 -42.10
CA ALA A 577 -41.87 54.90 -42.59
C ALA A 577 -42.49 55.82 -41.52
N LYS A 578 -42.95 55.25 -40.40
CA LYS A 578 -43.51 56.01 -39.26
C LYS A 578 -42.44 56.58 -38.33
N ILE A 579 -41.22 56.05 -38.36
CA ILE A 579 -40.18 56.38 -37.38
C ILE A 579 -38.91 56.97 -38.00
N LEU A 580 -38.75 56.90 -39.33
CA LEU A 580 -37.62 57.47 -40.05
C LEU A 580 -38.05 58.51 -41.09
N PRO A 581 -37.27 59.58 -41.30
CA PRO A 581 -37.60 60.65 -42.23
C PRO A 581 -37.46 60.24 -43.70
N ARG A 582 -36.67 59.20 -44.01
CA ARG A 582 -36.44 58.71 -45.36
C ARG A 582 -36.38 57.20 -45.40
N VAL A 583 -37.19 56.61 -46.27
CA VAL A 583 -37.27 55.17 -46.48
C VAL A 583 -37.22 54.80 -47.96
N LEU A 584 -36.77 53.59 -48.26
CA LEU A 584 -36.77 53.02 -49.59
C LEU A 584 -38.17 52.49 -49.92
N ARG A 585 -38.96 53.29 -50.63
CA ARG A 585 -40.30 52.89 -51.08
C ARG A 585 -40.20 51.74 -52.09
N GLY A 586 -41.13 50.79 -52.00
CA GLY A 586 -41.19 49.60 -52.86
C GLY A 586 -40.51 48.36 -52.30
N TYR A 587 -39.96 48.44 -51.08
CA TYR A 587 -39.47 47.31 -50.31
C TYR A 587 -40.08 47.33 -48.90
N ASN A 588 -40.26 46.14 -48.31
CA ASN A 588 -40.80 45.94 -46.97
C ASN A 588 -40.27 44.61 -46.39
N ASP A 589 -39.25 44.71 -45.54
CA ASP A 589 -38.65 43.62 -44.78
C ASP A 589 -39.56 43.12 -43.66
N GLY A 590 -40.33 44.01 -43.05
CA GLY A 590 -41.26 43.76 -41.94
C GLY A 590 -40.77 44.28 -40.59
N PHE A 591 -39.63 44.98 -40.53
CA PHE A 591 -39.00 45.40 -39.29
C PHE A 591 -38.73 46.91 -39.27
N ALA A 592 -39.46 47.65 -38.44
CA ALA A 592 -39.28 49.09 -38.32
C ALA A 592 -37.89 49.49 -37.77
N VAL A 593 -37.28 48.62 -36.95
CA VAL A 593 -35.95 48.78 -36.35
C VAL A 593 -35.12 47.51 -36.55
N SER A 594 -34.02 47.31 -35.82
CA SER A 594 -33.25 46.06 -35.86
C SER A 594 -34.15 44.82 -35.70
N ALA A 595 -33.93 43.82 -36.54
CA ALA A 595 -34.59 42.52 -36.49
C ALA A 595 -33.78 41.56 -35.61
N PRO A 596 -34.39 40.50 -35.07
CA PRO A 596 -33.62 39.36 -34.60
C PRO A 596 -32.62 38.91 -35.67
N VAL A 597 -31.38 38.62 -35.27
CA VAL A 597 -30.35 38.18 -36.23
C VAL A 597 -30.80 36.92 -36.98
N ALA A 598 -30.36 36.77 -38.22
CA ALA A 598 -30.75 35.67 -39.11
C ALA A 598 -32.27 35.56 -39.38
N SER A 599 -33.02 36.67 -39.29
CA SER A 599 -34.44 36.71 -39.70
C SER A 599 -34.64 36.73 -41.22
N LEU A 600 -33.63 37.16 -41.96
CA LEU A 600 -33.65 37.29 -43.42
C LEU A 600 -32.69 36.30 -44.08
N LEU A 601 -32.69 36.20 -45.41
CA LEU A 601 -31.88 35.22 -46.13
C LEU A 601 -30.37 35.50 -46.00
N PRO A 602 -29.53 34.45 -45.81
CA PRO A 602 -28.08 34.62 -45.78
C PRO A 602 -27.51 34.86 -47.18
N ASN A 603 -26.26 35.32 -47.24
CA ASN A 603 -25.50 35.39 -48.48
C ASN A 603 -24.99 34.00 -48.92
N ASN A 604 -24.26 33.94 -50.05
CA ASN A 604 -23.69 32.71 -50.61
C ASN A 604 -22.64 32.01 -49.72
N LYS A 605 -22.26 32.60 -48.59
CA LYS A 605 -21.34 32.04 -47.59
C LYS A 605 -22.04 31.61 -46.31
N GLY A 606 -23.37 31.67 -46.26
CA GLY A 606 -24.14 31.35 -45.05
C GLY A 606 -24.04 32.42 -43.95
N LEU A 607 -23.66 33.66 -44.32
CA LEU A 607 -23.59 34.80 -43.40
C LEU A 607 -24.86 35.64 -43.54
N TYR A 608 -25.45 35.98 -42.41
CA TYR A 608 -26.68 36.75 -42.31
C TYR A 608 -26.38 38.23 -42.09
N ASP A 609 -27.34 39.06 -42.52
CA ASP A 609 -27.42 40.48 -42.17
C ASP A 609 -26.25 41.37 -42.67
N MET A 610 -25.32 40.85 -43.47
CA MET A 610 -24.17 41.59 -44.05
C MET A 610 -24.55 42.87 -44.84
N GLY A 611 -25.83 43.02 -45.18
CA GLY A 611 -26.38 44.09 -46.00
C GLY A 611 -27.34 45.05 -45.29
N GLY A 612 -27.53 44.91 -43.98
CA GLY A 612 -28.54 45.65 -43.24
C GLY A 612 -28.57 45.24 -41.77
N ASN A 613 -29.72 45.41 -41.12
CA ASN A 613 -29.93 45.22 -39.69
C ASN A 613 -29.16 46.24 -38.87
N VAL A 614 -27.89 46.02 -38.55
CA VAL A 614 -27.03 47.02 -37.93
C VAL A 614 -25.74 47.17 -38.72
N ALA A 615 -25.21 48.38 -38.77
CA ALA A 615 -23.86 48.57 -39.24
C ALA A 615 -22.89 47.93 -38.23
N GLU A 616 -21.68 47.59 -38.67
CA GLU A 616 -20.76 46.77 -37.89
C GLU A 616 -19.41 47.44 -37.70
N TRP A 617 -18.95 47.49 -36.45
CA TRP A 617 -17.57 47.76 -36.13
C TRP A 617 -16.65 46.71 -36.74
N VAL A 618 -15.57 47.17 -37.41
CA VAL A 618 -14.46 46.31 -37.85
C VAL A 618 -13.16 46.73 -37.16
N ASN A 619 -12.11 45.92 -37.28
CA ASN A 619 -10.85 46.13 -36.55
C ASN A 619 -10.15 47.46 -36.88
N ASP A 620 -10.15 47.79 -38.16
CA ASP A 620 -9.32 48.82 -38.78
C ASP A 620 -9.63 50.24 -38.28
N PHE A 621 -8.58 51.05 -38.14
CA PHE A 621 -8.72 52.50 -38.03
C PHE A 621 -9.10 53.12 -39.37
N TYR A 622 -9.98 54.12 -39.32
CA TYR A 622 -10.40 54.85 -40.50
C TYR A 622 -9.26 55.76 -40.99
N SER A 623 -8.91 55.58 -42.25
CA SER A 623 -7.96 56.44 -42.99
C SER A 623 -8.41 56.56 -44.44
N ILE A 624 -8.06 57.67 -45.09
CA ILE A 624 -8.29 57.87 -46.52
C ILE A 624 -6.97 57.58 -47.22
N ALA A 625 -6.91 56.51 -48.00
CA ALA A 625 -5.72 56.19 -48.80
C ALA A 625 -5.50 57.32 -49.82
N ALA A 626 -4.35 58.00 -49.73
CA ALA A 626 -4.03 59.16 -50.56
C ALA A 626 -3.72 58.80 -52.03
N THR A 627 -3.40 57.54 -52.36
CA THR A 627 -3.04 57.11 -53.72
C THR A 627 -3.34 55.63 -53.94
N ILE A 628 -3.65 55.25 -55.18
CA ILE A 628 -3.74 53.85 -55.63
C ILE A 628 -2.31 53.31 -55.66
N SER A 629 -1.88 52.58 -54.62
CA SER A 629 -0.66 51.79 -54.73
C SER A 629 -0.95 50.60 -55.67
N GLY A 630 -0.07 50.34 -56.63
CA GLY A 630 -0.18 49.18 -57.51
C GLY A 630 0.12 47.84 -56.81
N THR A 631 0.52 47.89 -55.54
CA THR A 631 0.93 46.76 -54.71
C THR A 631 -0.27 46.01 -54.16
N VAL A 632 -0.15 44.68 -54.05
CA VAL A 632 -1.15 43.83 -53.40
C VAL A 632 -0.90 43.84 -51.89
N GLU A 633 -1.88 44.29 -51.10
CA GLU A 633 -1.85 44.24 -49.64
C GLU A 633 -2.22 42.81 -49.18
N SER A 634 -1.35 42.14 -48.41
CA SER A 634 -1.63 40.80 -47.87
C SER A 634 -2.20 40.89 -46.45
N ASP A 635 -3.36 40.25 -46.21
CA ASP A 635 -4.09 40.21 -44.94
C ASP A 635 -4.10 41.57 -44.17
N PRO A 636 -4.53 42.68 -44.80
CA PRO A 636 -4.42 44.01 -44.19
C PRO A 636 -5.34 44.14 -42.97
N VAL A 637 -4.81 44.73 -41.90
CA VAL A 637 -5.47 44.98 -40.60
C VAL A 637 -5.77 46.47 -40.35
N GLY A 638 -5.47 47.31 -41.33
CA GLY A 638 -5.60 48.77 -41.26
C GLY A 638 -4.36 49.46 -40.66
N PRO A 639 -4.38 50.79 -40.53
CA PRO A 639 -3.30 51.55 -39.88
C PRO A 639 -3.22 51.24 -38.38
N ASP A 640 -2.03 51.42 -37.77
CA ASP A 640 -1.83 51.15 -36.33
C ASP A 640 -2.49 52.18 -35.40
N LYS A 641 -2.77 53.39 -35.89
CA LYS A 641 -3.38 54.49 -35.13
C LYS A 641 -4.41 55.24 -35.97
N GLY A 642 -5.42 55.81 -35.31
CA GLY A 642 -6.39 56.70 -35.92
C GLY A 642 -7.39 57.24 -34.89
N GLN A 643 -8.13 58.29 -35.26
CA GLN A 643 -9.17 58.88 -34.40
C GLN A 643 -10.48 58.07 -34.45
N PHE A 644 -10.86 57.62 -35.64
CA PHE A 644 -12.12 56.91 -35.87
C PHE A 644 -11.88 55.46 -36.25
N LYS A 645 -12.84 54.60 -35.94
CA LYS A 645 -12.88 53.20 -36.38
C LYS A 645 -13.80 53.05 -37.58
N ILE A 646 -13.49 52.11 -38.46
CA ILE A 646 -14.31 51.86 -39.63
C ILE A 646 -15.61 51.18 -39.23
N VAL A 647 -16.68 51.59 -39.89
CA VAL A 647 -18.00 50.98 -39.81
C VAL A 647 -18.39 50.46 -41.20
N ARG A 648 -18.88 49.23 -41.25
CA ARG A 648 -19.24 48.51 -42.48
C ARG A 648 -20.69 48.06 -42.47
N GLY A 649 -21.25 47.83 -43.65
CA GLY A 649 -22.65 47.44 -43.80
C GLY A 649 -23.62 48.61 -43.68
N ALA A 650 -24.84 48.37 -44.14
CA ALA A 650 -25.97 49.27 -43.89
C ALA A 650 -26.66 48.89 -42.58
N SER A 651 -27.63 49.70 -42.15
CA SER A 651 -28.43 49.44 -40.95
C SER A 651 -29.91 49.66 -41.26
N TRP A 652 -30.77 49.33 -40.30
CA TRP A 652 -32.21 49.64 -40.35
C TRP A 652 -32.51 51.15 -40.51
N ARG A 653 -31.52 52.04 -40.32
CA ARG A 653 -31.63 53.49 -40.55
C ARG A 653 -31.29 53.94 -41.99
N HIS A 654 -30.72 53.07 -42.82
CA HIS A 654 -30.21 53.44 -44.14
C HIS A 654 -31.17 53.08 -45.26
N SER A 655 -31.48 54.04 -46.15
CA SER A 655 -32.34 53.86 -47.34
C SER A 655 -31.70 54.33 -48.64
N GLY A 656 -30.57 55.04 -48.55
CA GLY A 656 -29.94 55.68 -49.69
C GLY A 656 -29.06 54.73 -50.49
N LYS A 657 -28.99 54.98 -51.79
CA LYS A 657 -28.15 54.21 -52.72
C LYS A 657 -26.68 54.20 -52.36
N THR A 658 -26.20 55.25 -51.69
CA THR A 658 -24.80 55.35 -51.29
C THR A 658 -24.50 54.37 -50.16
N GLU A 659 -25.37 54.34 -49.16
CA GLU A 659 -25.22 53.62 -47.89
C GLU A 659 -25.55 52.15 -48.01
N LEU A 660 -26.50 51.78 -48.88
CA LEU A 660 -26.92 50.39 -49.10
C LEU A 660 -25.90 49.54 -49.87
N ARG A 661 -24.86 50.15 -50.46
CA ARG A 661 -23.82 49.39 -51.18
C ARG A 661 -22.93 48.69 -50.19
N LEU A 662 -22.55 47.46 -50.48
CA LEU A 662 -21.60 46.72 -49.66
C LEU A 662 -20.19 47.32 -49.69
N SER A 663 -19.87 48.23 -50.63
CA SER A 663 -18.61 48.99 -50.60
C SER A 663 -18.66 50.20 -49.67
N TYR A 664 -19.84 50.63 -49.21
CA TYR A 664 -20.04 51.83 -48.40
C TYR A 664 -19.21 51.80 -47.13
N ARG A 665 -18.35 52.81 -46.97
CA ARG A 665 -17.38 52.89 -45.88
C ARG A 665 -17.71 54.08 -45.01
N ASP A 666 -18.17 53.78 -43.80
CA ASP A 666 -18.51 54.75 -42.77
C ASP A 666 -17.45 54.72 -41.66
N TYR A 667 -17.53 55.66 -40.72
CA TYR A 667 -16.63 55.72 -39.58
C TYR A 667 -17.33 56.30 -38.36
N SER A 668 -16.87 55.90 -37.17
CA SER A 668 -17.36 56.44 -35.91
C SER A 668 -16.29 56.27 -34.82
N ASP A 669 -16.37 57.08 -33.78
CA ASP A 669 -15.66 56.96 -32.50
C ASP A 669 -16.64 56.75 -31.33
N SER A 670 -17.95 56.80 -31.60
CA SER A 670 -19.01 56.78 -30.61
C SER A 670 -20.02 55.67 -30.87
N ALA A 671 -20.70 55.27 -29.79
CA ALA A 671 -21.80 54.30 -29.83
C ALA A 671 -23.01 54.88 -30.59
N ARG A 672 -23.71 54.03 -31.38
CA ARG A 672 -24.96 54.38 -32.07
C ARG A 672 -26.00 53.29 -31.89
N ASP A 673 -27.27 53.65 -32.01
CA ASP A 673 -28.41 52.72 -31.88
C ASP A 673 -28.64 51.84 -33.13
N ASP A 674 -27.79 51.99 -34.14
CA ASP A 674 -27.79 51.22 -35.38
C ASP A 674 -26.42 50.58 -35.66
N LEU A 675 -25.53 50.54 -34.67
CA LEU A 675 -24.15 50.11 -34.79
C LEU A 675 -23.82 49.02 -33.77
N GLY A 676 -23.62 47.81 -34.28
CA GLY A 676 -23.20 46.62 -33.54
C GLY A 676 -21.87 46.08 -34.07
N PHE A 677 -21.71 44.76 -34.01
CA PHE A 677 -20.50 44.09 -34.50
C PHE A 677 -20.70 42.57 -34.65
N ARG A 678 -19.77 41.93 -35.35
CA ARG A 678 -19.60 40.47 -35.36
C ARG A 678 -18.17 40.08 -35.01
N ILE A 679 -17.98 38.84 -34.58
CA ILE A 679 -16.66 38.33 -34.18
C ILE A 679 -16.02 37.47 -35.26
N ALA A 680 -14.70 37.47 -35.29
CA ALA A 680 -13.84 36.67 -36.12
C ALA A 680 -12.71 36.07 -35.28
N ARG A 681 -11.99 35.10 -35.85
CA ARG A 681 -10.84 34.44 -35.20
C ARG A 681 -9.95 33.79 -36.27
N TYR A 682 -8.63 33.89 -36.17
CA TYR A 682 -7.76 33.15 -37.11
C TYR A 682 -7.79 31.63 -36.83
N ALA A 683 -7.74 30.82 -37.88
CA ALA A 683 -7.62 29.37 -37.79
C ALA A 683 -6.14 28.96 -37.86
N GLN A 684 -5.61 28.34 -36.80
CA GLN A 684 -4.21 27.90 -36.70
C GLN A 684 -4.10 26.41 -36.33
#